data_AF-A0A2T4GUJ4-F1
#
_entry.id   AF-A0A2T4GUJ4-F1
#
_cell.length_a   1.000
_cell.length_b   1.000
_cell.length_c   1.000
_cell.angle_alpha   90.00
_cell.angle_beta   90.00
_cell.angle_gamma   90.00
#
_symmetry.space_group_name_H-M   'P 1'
#
loop_
_entity.id
_entity.type
_entity.pdbx_description
1 polymer ?
#
loop_
_entity_poly.entity_id
_entity_poly.type
_entity_poly.pdbx_seq_one_letter_code
_entity_poly.pdbx_strand_id
1 'polypeptide(L)'
;MSSNVALVDEYLAKGTWKTAENANSTYSHQGLMQYVSNQIISQYWLEKVYTPDIRQFDAENRFHIHDLGFLSAYCSGWSIEDILLQGFGGVENKIQCRPAKHLNTALNQIVNFLFTLQGELAGAQALSSFDTYLAPFIRSDKLSYTEVFKCVQSFVYSLNVPTRSGFQAPFTNLSLDLICPARLGEQCAIIGGELRTEWVYSDFQEEMDMLNKAFAEVMMQGDGNGNIFSFPIPTYNISDGIDWDSPRWQSIWEMTAKYGVPYFANFINSDLDPEDFRSMCCRLRLDLSKLHCRVGGQYGASPLTGSIGVVTLNLPNLAYRSKGSRETFISELAITLRVAKDSLEIKRKLVDANSTLYPYAAHYLSATKHRTGSFWTNHFSTIGVNGMNEALVDLLGEVIGERKDFALKVLEFIKDQLQVFQKETGNLYNLEASPAESTCFKFAKRDKELFPDRNIPTFYTNSTMLPVDTTEDLFEAMSHQEELQCSYTGGTVFHAFLGEQLPNWKLARDLIKTLTARYRIPYITLTPTFSICPVHGYRVGEQPECAACGELTLVYSRIVGYFRPTRDWNRGKSKEFVQRKVYKYETGLLPDTNSESVQLENQVAAIHDLPVAGFIKSTLSDYPGKAQASIMFTSRCNLACPWCHNGPLVQGERDDVSLLDVFKHLNSSSHKCLVVSGGEPTIHKGLLPFLRILKNAGISIKLDSNGTSPDVLKQVFAEKLVDFVAMDIKCALENYKRVTGKKIKPKLLETSIELIKSNGVPHEFRTTVVPELVDVEDLFEAKRLSGEKLTVQRFRNGDSVLDDNFRRLREHTNEEFDRLVSQVA
;
A
#
# COMPACT_ATOMS: atom_id res chain seq x y z
N MET A 1 -33.81 24.80 23.19
CA MET A 1 -33.51 23.42 23.63
C MET A 1 -34.76 22.59 23.39
N SER A 2 -34.68 21.56 22.54
CA SER A 2 -35.73 20.54 22.46
C SER A 2 -35.89 19.92 23.85
N SER A 3 -37.11 19.74 24.35
CA SER A 3 -37.27 18.99 25.61
C SER A 3 -36.74 17.58 25.40
N ASN A 4 -36.17 16.96 26.44
CA ASN A 4 -35.68 15.57 26.37
C ASN A 4 -36.81 14.59 25.96
N VAL A 5 -38.07 14.96 26.21
CA VAL A 5 -39.25 14.18 25.79
C VAL A 5 -39.45 14.22 24.28
N ALA A 6 -39.22 15.37 23.64
CA ALA A 6 -39.40 15.53 22.19
C ALA A 6 -38.40 14.70 21.36
N LEU A 7 -37.26 14.28 21.94
CA LEU A 7 -36.34 13.33 21.28
C LEU A 7 -36.99 11.96 21.07
N VAL A 8 -37.81 11.51 22.03
CA VAL A 8 -38.53 10.24 21.93
C VAL A 8 -39.61 10.34 20.86
N ASP A 9 -40.38 11.43 20.86
CA ASP A 9 -41.42 11.67 19.85
C ASP A 9 -40.83 11.74 18.43
N GLU A 10 -39.68 12.42 18.26
CA GLU A 10 -38.98 12.53 16.98
C GLU A 10 -38.53 11.16 16.44
N TYR A 11 -37.98 10.30 17.31
CA TYR A 11 -37.58 8.95 16.94
C TYR A 11 -38.79 8.09 16.58
N LEU A 12 -39.85 8.11 17.41
CA LEU A 12 -41.07 7.33 17.17
C LEU A 12 -41.76 7.74 15.86
N ALA A 13 -41.77 9.04 15.54
CA ALA A 13 -42.31 9.56 14.30
C ALA A 13 -41.46 9.25 13.05
N LYS A 14 -40.25 8.68 13.22
CA LYS A 14 -39.25 8.52 12.14
C LYS A 14 -38.97 9.83 11.40
N GLY A 15 -39.11 10.96 12.07
CA GLY A 15 -39.15 12.29 11.46
C GLY A 15 -37.78 12.88 11.14
N THR A 16 -36.69 12.21 11.53
CA THR A 16 -35.34 12.77 11.50
C THR A 16 -34.38 11.95 10.67
N TRP A 17 -33.60 12.60 9.82
CA TRP A 17 -32.58 11.92 9.01
C TRP A 17 -31.44 11.33 9.87
N LYS A 18 -31.29 11.80 11.12
CA LYS A 18 -30.28 11.29 12.07
C LYS A 18 -30.46 9.81 12.40
N THR A 19 -31.67 9.25 12.28
CA THR A 19 -31.88 7.80 12.46
C THR A 19 -31.30 6.97 11.32
N ALA A 20 -31.02 7.60 10.17
CA ALA A 20 -30.38 7.00 9.00
C ALA A 20 -28.92 7.50 8.82
N GLU A 21 -28.30 8.04 9.88
CA GLU A 21 -26.93 8.55 9.84
C GLU A 21 -25.90 7.42 9.62
N ASN A 22 -26.19 6.24 10.14
CA ASN A 22 -25.35 5.04 10.06
C ASN A 22 -26.18 3.89 9.46
N ALA A 23 -25.74 3.35 8.32
CA ALA A 23 -26.45 2.28 7.60
C ALA A 23 -26.49 0.93 8.35
N ASN A 24 -25.71 0.78 9.44
CA ASN A 24 -25.78 -0.39 10.32
C ASN A 24 -26.93 -0.31 11.34
N SER A 25 -27.51 0.88 11.59
CA SER A 25 -28.60 1.08 12.55
C SER A 25 -29.95 0.63 12.02
N THR A 26 -30.79 0.05 12.89
CA THR A 26 -32.19 -0.28 12.56
C THR A 26 -33.15 0.36 13.55
N TYR A 27 -34.31 0.81 13.06
CA TYR A 27 -35.40 1.29 13.90
C TYR A 27 -35.82 0.20 14.89
N SER A 28 -35.59 0.43 16.18
CA SER A 28 -35.78 -0.56 17.23
C SER A 28 -35.81 0.11 18.60
N HIS A 29 -36.24 -0.63 19.63
CA HIS A 29 -36.17 -0.14 21.00
C HIS A 29 -34.73 0.16 21.45
N GLN A 30 -33.76 -0.68 21.09
CA GLN A 30 -32.34 -0.43 21.38
C GLN A 30 -31.81 0.79 20.60
N GLY A 31 -32.28 0.98 19.36
CA GLY A 31 -31.99 2.16 18.56
C GLY A 31 -32.51 3.45 19.20
N LEU A 32 -33.69 3.44 19.81
CA LEU A 32 -34.23 4.58 20.56
C LEU A 32 -33.32 4.92 21.76
N MET A 33 -32.93 3.93 22.55
CA MET A 33 -32.06 4.14 23.71
C MET A 33 -30.72 4.77 23.30
N GLN A 34 -30.12 4.25 22.22
CA GLN A 34 -28.90 4.82 21.68
C GLN A 34 -29.11 6.25 21.14
N TYR A 35 -30.20 6.51 20.41
CA TYR A 35 -30.51 7.84 19.87
C TYR A 35 -30.57 8.90 20.98
N VAL A 36 -31.33 8.62 22.04
CA VAL A 36 -31.48 9.54 23.18
C VAL A 36 -30.14 9.74 23.90
N SER A 37 -29.43 8.65 24.20
CA SER A 37 -28.10 8.71 24.84
C SER A 37 -27.11 9.54 24.03
N ASN A 38 -27.04 9.32 22.72
CA ASN A 38 -26.11 10.00 21.84
C ASN A 38 -26.36 11.52 21.82
N GLN A 39 -27.62 11.97 21.77
CA GLN A 39 -27.91 13.41 21.78
C GLN A 39 -27.51 14.07 23.11
N ILE A 40 -27.79 13.41 24.24
CA ILE A 40 -27.47 13.94 25.57
C ILE A 40 -25.95 14.01 25.79
N ILE A 41 -25.22 12.93 25.47
CA ILE A 41 -23.76 12.88 25.62
C ILE A 41 -23.09 13.88 24.68
N SER A 42 -23.59 14.05 23.45
CA SER A 42 -23.07 15.05 22.51
C SER A 42 -23.20 16.47 23.06
N GLN A 43 -24.34 16.79 23.69
CA GLN A 43 -24.54 18.08 24.35
C GLN A 43 -23.59 18.25 25.53
N TYR A 44 -23.37 17.20 26.33
CA TYR A 44 -22.41 17.25 27.44
C TYR A 44 -20.99 17.58 26.94
N TRP A 45 -20.51 16.92 25.88
CA TRP A 45 -19.23 17.25 25.26
C TRP A 45 -19.14 18.72 24.87
N LEU A 46 -20.10 19.20 24.09
CA LEU A 46 -20.07 20.56 23.55
C LEU A 46 -20.24 21.63 24.63
N GLU A 47 -21.15 21.41 25.59
CA GLU A 47 -21.54 22.42 26.58
C GLU A 47 -20.65 22.45 27.82
N LYS A 48 -20.17 21.30 28.28
CA LYS A 48 -19.44 21.16 29.55
C LYS A 48 -17.96 20.85 29.39
N VAL A 49 -17.58 20.07 28.39
CA VAL A 49 -16.19 19.59 28.25
C VAL A 49 -15.37 20.49 27.32
N TYR A 50 -15.89 20.76 26.13
CA TYR A 50 -15.17 21.53 25.12
C TYR A 50 -15.26 23.03 25.37
N THR A 51 -14.17 23.71 24.98
CA THR A 51 -14.05 25.16 25.10
C THR A 51 -15.03 25.89 24.18
N PRO A 52 -15.34 27.16 24.46
CA PRO A 52 -16.16 27.99 23.58
C PRO A 52 -15.64 28.02 22.13
N ASP A 53 -14.32 28.09 21.94
CA ASP A 53 -13.68 28.09 20.62
C ASP A 53 -13.98 26.81 19.83
N ILE A 54 -13.83 25.63 20.45
CA ILE A 54 -14.14 24.34 19.81
C ILE A 54 -15.62 24.28 19.41
N ARG A 55 -16.51 24.70 20.32
CA ARG A 55 -17.95 24.75 20.05
C ARG A 55 -18.28 25.71 18.91
N GLN A 56 -17.62 26.86 18.84
CA GLN A 56 -17.79 27.82 17.75
C GLN A 56 -17.33 27.23 16.41
N PHE A 57 -16.20 26.54 16.36
CA PHE A 57 -15.69 25.96 15.12
C PHE A 57 -16.56 24.81 14.60
N ASP A 58 -17.11 23.97 15.50
CA ASP A 58 -18.15 23.01 15.14
C ASP A 58 -19.43 23.73 14.69
N ALA A 59 -19.83 24.81 15.38
CA ALA A 59 -21.00 25.62 15.03
C ALA A 59 -20.89 26.25 13.62
N GLU A 60 -19.69 26.66 13.25
CA GLU A 60 -19.32 27.28 11.98
C GLU A 60 -19.03 26.26 10.86
N ASN A 61 -19.19 24.96 11.15
CA ASN A 61 -19.00 23.84 10.24
C ASN A 61 -17.58 23.74 9.63
N ARG A 62 -16.57 24.23 10.36
CA ARG A 62 -15.16 24.21 9.92
C ARG A 62 -14.53 22.82 10.00
N PHE A 63 -14.99 22.02 10.95
CA PHE A 63 -14.67 20.60 11.08
C PHE A 63 -15.85 19.83 11.65
N HIS A 64 -15.74 18.51 11.70
CA HIS A 64 -16.66 17.62 12.39
C HIS A 64 -15.90 16.76 13.40
N ILE A 65 -16.34 16.81 14.65
CA ILE A 65 -15.88 15.89 15.71
C ILE A 65 -16.74 14.63 15.65
N HIS A 66 -16.11 13.49 15.40
CA HIS A 66 -16.80 12.21 15.27
C HIS A 66 -17.18 11.62 16.64
N ASP A 67 -18.27 10.85 16.63
CA ASP A 67 -18.74 10.02 17.75
C ASP A 67 -18.94 10.75 19.08
N LEU A 68 -19.40 12.01 19.03
CA LEU A 68 -19.80 12.78 20.21
C LEU A 68 -20.89 12.09 21.04
N GLY A 69 -21.59 11.10 20.49
CA GLY A 69 -22.54 10.28 21.24
C GLY A 69 -21.91 9.37 22.30
N PHE A 70 -20.59 9.19 22.26
CA PHE A 70 -19.86 8.33 23.18
C PHE A 70 -18.87 9.15 24.03
N LEU A 71 -18.90 8.92 25.34
CA LEU A 71 -17.88 9.42 26.26
C LEU A 71 -16.78 8.35 26.36
N SER A 72 -16.03 8.13 25.28
CA SER A 72 -15.03 7.07 25.18
C SER A 72 -13.95 7.37 24.14
N ALA A 73 -12.92 6.51 24.07
CA ALA A 73 -12.03 6.43 22.91
C ALA A 73 -12.80 6.01 21.65
N TYR A 74 -12.21 6.26 20.47
CA TYR A 74 -12.85 5.92 19.20
C TYR A 74 -12.69 4.43 18.89
N CYS A 75 -11.51 3.99 18.45
CA CYS A 75 -11.31 2.61 17.96
C CYS A 75 -10.03 2.00 18.52
N SER A 76 -9.93 0.66 18.47
CA SER A 76 -8.75 -0.05 18.95
C SER A 76 -8.50 -1.35 18.19
N GLY A 77 -7.23 -1.62 17.92
CA GLY A 77 -6.72 -2.94 17.56
C GLY A 77 -6.24 -3.67 18.83
N TRP A 78 -6.56 -4.95 18.93
CA TRP A 78 -6.28 -5.76 20.11
C TRP A 78 -5.32 -6.90 19.80
N SER A 79 -4.63 -7.37 20.83
CA SER A 79 -3.68 -8.48 20.73
C SER A 79 -4.40 -9.81 20.93
N ILE A 80 -4.37 -10.69 19.92
CA ILE A 80 -4.85 -12.08 20.09
C ILE A 80 -3.96 -12.81 21.11
N GLU A 81 -2.65 -12.54 21.11
CA GLU A 81 -1.70 -13.10 22.07
C GLU A 81 -2.13 -12.80 23.53
N ASP A 82 -2.58 -11.59 23.85
CA ASP A 82 -3.07 -11.27 25.19
C ASP A 82 -4.32 -12.09 25.55
N ILE A 83 -5.24 -12.27 24.60
CA ILE A 83 -6.44 -13.10 24.80
C ILE A 83 -6.04 -14.57 25.02
N LEU A 84 -5.06 -15.07 24.27
CA LEU A 84 -4.61 -16.46 24.38
C LEU A 84 -3.78 -16.73 25.64
N LEU A 85 -3.06 -15.74 26.17
CA LEU A 85 -2.28 -15.85 27.39
C LEU A 85 -3.11 -15.65 28.66
N GLN A 86 -4.00 -14.64 28.65
CA GLN A 86 -4.73 -14.20 29.85
C GLN A 86 -6.15 -14.77 29.91
N GLY A 87 -6.73 -15.14 28.76
CA GLY A 87 -8.15 -15.45 28.63
C GLY A 87 -9.01 -14.18 28.56
N PHE A 88 -10.33 -14.36 28.71
CA PHE A 88 -11.29 -13.25 28.75
C PHE A 88 -11.65 -12.90 30.20
N GLY A 89 -11.28 -11.71 30.70
CA GLY A 89 -11.55 -11.38 32.11
C GLY A 89 -10.96 -10.06 32.59
N GLY A 90 -10.52 -10.04 33.86
CA GLY A 90 -9.81 -8.91 34.46
C GLY A 90 -10.68 -7.87 35.19
N VAL A 91 -11.99 -8.06 35.25
CA VAL A 91 -12.93 -7.14 35.92
C VAL A 91 -13.43 -7.75 37.23
N GLU A 92 -13.34 -6.99 38.32
CA GLU A 92 -13.78 -7.43 39.65
C GLU A 92 -15.28 -7.75 39.67
N ASN A 93 -15.67 -8.81 40.38
CA ASN A 93 -17.07 -9.26 40.52
C ASN A 93 -17.76 -9.60 39.19
N LYS A 94 -17.01 -9.89 38.13
CA LYS A 94 -17.49 -10.43 36.85
C LYS A 94 -16.89 -11.80 36.57
N ILE A 95 -17.56 -12.59 35.73
CA ILE A 95 -17.08 -13.91 35.30
C ILE A 95 -15.77 -13.73 34.54
N GLN A 96 -14.82 -14.64 34.76
CA GLN A 96 -13.54 -14.70 34.05
C GLN A 96 -13.38 -16.06 33.39
N CYS A 97 -12.95 -16.07 32.14
CA CYS A 97 -12.65 -17.24 31.35
C CYS A 97 -11.15 -17.52 31.41
N ARG A 98 -10.77 -18.77 31.71
CA ARG A 98 -9.38 -19.21 31.58
C ARG A 98 -8.94 -19.20 30.11
N PRO A 99 -7.63 -19.10 29.84
CA PRO A 99 -7.08 -19.24 28.50
C PRO A 99 -7.61 -20.45 27.73
N ALA A 100 -7.95 -20.25 26.47
CA ALA A 100 -8.56 -21.28 25.63
C ALA A 100 -7.58 -22.42 25.30
N LYS A 101 -8.05 -23.67 25.35
CA LYS A 101 -7.30 -24.88 24.99
C LYS A 101 -7.74 -25.54 23.68
N HIS A 102 -8.87 -25.09 23.13
CA HIS A 102 -9.51 -25.66 21.93
C HIS A 102 -9.94 -24.53 20.99
N LEU A 103 -9.96 -24.80 19.68
CA LEU A 103 -10.28 -23.79 18.66
C LEU A 103 -11.63 -23.10 18.90
N ASN A 104 -12.68 -23.90 19.13
CA ASN A 104 -14.03 -23.38 19.37
C ASN A 104 -14.07 -22.46 20.61
N THR A 105 -13.34 -22.81 21.66
CA THR A 105 -13.26 -21.99 22.89
C THR A 105 -12.54 -20.67 22.62
N ALA A 106 -11.46 -20.69 21.83
CA ALA A 106 -10.72 -19.47 21.47
C ALA A 106 -11.60 -18.52 20.64
N LEU A 107 -12.29 -19.05 19.61
CA LEU A 107 -13.23 -18.27 18.79
C LEU A 107 -14.37 -17.67 19.62
N ASN A 108 -14.99 -18.45 20.52
CA ASN A 108 -16.05 -17.94 21.39
C ASN A 108 -15.56 -16.86 22.36
N GLN A 109 -14.34 -16.99 22.91
CA GLN A 109 -13.76 -15.94 23.73
C GLN A 109 -13.49 -14.66 22.93
N ILE A 110 -13.00 -14.78 21.69
CA ILE A 110 -12.82 -13.64 20.78
C ILE A 110 -14.16 -12.94 20.50
N VAL A 111 -15.23 -13.69 20.24
CA VAL A 111 -16.59 -13.11 20.06
C VAL A 111 -16.99 -12.30 21.30
N ASN A 112 -16.93 -12.91 22.49
CA ASN A 112 -17.31 -12.23 23.74
C ASN A 112 -16.45 -11.00 24.02
N PHE A 113 -15.15 -11.08 23.74
CA PHE A 113 -14.20 -10.00 23.85
C PHE A 113 -14.57 -8.82 22.95
N LEU A 114 -14.78 -9.06 21.66
CA LEU A 114 -15.14 -8.01 20.69
C LEU A 114 -16.49 -7.36 21.02
N PHE A 115 -17.50 -8.15 21.41
CA PHE A 115 -18.81 -7.61 21.81
C PHE A 115 -18.73 -6.73 23.06
N THR A 116 -17.95 -7.16 24.05
CA THR A 116 -17.82 -6.44 25.33
C THR A 116 -17.08 -5.12 25.12
N LEU A 117 -15.95 -5.14 24.41
CA LEU A 117 -15.15 -3.94 24.15
C LEU A 117 -15.84 -2.96 23.19
N GLN A 118 -16.65 -3.46 22.26
CA GLN A 118 -17.50 -2.60 21.44
C GLN A 118 -18.52 -1.79 22.26
N GLY A 119 -18.85 -2.23 23.49
CA GLY A 119 -19.65 -1.48 24.44
C GLY A 119 -18.90 -0.36 25.16
N GLU A 120 -17.57 -0.43 25.22
CA GLU A 120 -16.70 0.55 25.88
C GLU A 120 -16.07 1.56 24.90
N LEU A 121 -16.01 1.23 23.60
CA LEU A 121 -15.44 2.07 22.54
C LEU A 121 -16.47 2.37 21.44
N ALA A 122 -16.35 3.53 20.81
CA ALA A 122 -17.35 4.01 19.85
C ALA A 122 -17.29 3.30 18.50
N GLY A 123 -16.07 3.10 17.99
CA GLY A 123 -15.75 2.64 16.65
C GLY A 123 -15.27 1.19 16.61
N ALA A 124 -14.52 0.88 15.55
CA ALA A 124 -14.17 -0.49 15.19
C ALA A 124 -13.19 -1.19 16.15
N GLN A 125 -13.38 -2.50 16.29
CA GLN A 125 -12.52 -3.40 17.05
C GLN A 125 -11.78 -4.33 16.08
N ALA A 126 -10.45 -4.26 16.06
CA ALA A 126 -9.64 -5.01 15.11
C ALA A 126 -8.78 -6.08 15.80
N LEU A 127 -8.56 -7.20 15.11
CA LEU A 127 -7.59 -8.23 15.49
C LEU A 127 -6.69 -8.54 14.29
N SER A 128 -5.39 -8.66 14.55
CA SER A 128 -4.38 -8.92 13.52
C SER A 128 -3.83 -10.34 13.61
N SER A 129 -3.33 -10.86 12.48
CA SER A 129 -2.75 -12.21 12.37
C SER A 129 -3.69 -13.31 12.86
N PHE A 130 -4.99 -13.17 12.54
CA PHE A 130 -6.05 -14.04 13.05
C PHE A 130 -5.86 -15.50 12.65
N ASP A 131 -5.45 -15.74 11.41
CA ASP A 131 -5.15 -17.06 10.88
C ASP A 131 -3.89 -17.66 11.51
N THR A 132 -2.82 -16.88 11.61
CA THR A 132 -1.56 -17.34 12.21
C THR A 132 -1.73 -17.75 13.68
N TYR A 133 -2.38 -16.92 14.50
CA TYR A 133 -2.54 -17.20 15.94
C TYR A 133 -3.47 -18.40 16.24
N LEU A 134 -4.46 -18.66 15.38
CA LEU A 134 -5.45 -19.73 15.61
C LEU A 134 -5.10 -21.06 14.96
N ALA A 135 -4.21 -21.08 13.96
CA ALA A 135 -3.77 -22.29 13.28
C ALA A 135 -3.26 -23.40 14.22
N PRO A 136 -2.49 -23.12 15.30
CA PRO A 136 -2.02 -24.17 16.22
C PRO A 136 -3.13 -24.98 16.90
N PHE A 137 -4.31 -24.38 17.14
CA PHE A 137 -5.44 -25.08 17.74
C PHE A 137 -5.99 -26.18 16.83
N ILE A 138 -5.97 -25.97 15.51
CA ILE A 138 -6.45 -26.95 14.52
C ILE A 138 -5.61 -28.23 14.61
N ARG A 139 -4.28 -28.10 14.66
CA ARG A 139 -3.37 -29.23 14.79
C ARG A 139 -3.48 -29.89 16.16
N SER A 140 -3.54 -29.10 17.22
CA SER A 140 -3.63 -29.59 18.61
C SER A 140 -4.88 -30.44 18.84
N ASP A 141 -6.02 -29.97 18.34
CA ASP A 141 -7.31 -30.64 18.43
C ASP A 141 -7.47 -31.76 17.37
N LYS A 142 -6.53 -31.88 16.42
CA LYS A 142 -6.58 -32.81 15.26
C LYS A 142 -7.87 -32.67 14.46
N LEU A 143 -8.30 -31.44 14.22
CA LEU A 143 -9.57 -31.16 13.56
C LEU A 143 -9.52 -31.51 12.08
N SER A 144 -10.59 -32.13 11.60
CA SER A 144 -10.87 -32.22 10.18
C SER A 144 -11.33 -30.87 9.61
N TYR A 145 -11.21 -30.70 8.30
CA TYR A 145 -11.76 -29.51 7.61
C TYR A 145 -13.24 -29.26 7.95
N THR A 146 -14.05 -30.31 8.08
CA THR A 146 -15.48 -30.17 8.39
C THR A 146 -15.70 -29.58 9.79
N GLU A 147 -14.85 -29.92 10.75
CA GLU A 147 -14.93 -29.38 12.11
C GLU A 147 -14.45 -27.94 12.15
N VAL A 148 -13.35 -27.62 11.45
CA VAL A 148 -12.89 -26.22 11.29
C VAL A 148 -13.97 -25.37 10.64
N PHE A 149 -14.60 -25.84 9.56
CA PHE A 149 -15.70 -25.16 8.91
C PHE A 149 -16.85 -24.83 9.86
N LYS A 150 -17.28 -25.80 10.69
CA LYS A 150 -18.34 -25.58 11.69
C LYS A 150 -17.96 -24.54 12.74
N CYS A 151 -16.72 -24.59 13.23
CA CYS A 151 -16.20 -23.60 14.18
C CYS A 151 -16.20 -22.18 13.59
N VAL A 152 -15.72 -22.03 12.35
CA VAL A 152 -15.68 -20.74 11.65
C VAL A 152 -17.09 -20.25 11.32
N GLN A 153 -18.00 -21.13 10.90
CA GLN A 153 -19.40 -20.78 10.68
C GLN A 153 -20.05 -20.22 11.95
N SER A 154 -19.89 -20.92 13.08
CA SER A 154 -20.40 -20.47 14.38
C SER A 154 -19.84 -19.10 14.75
N PHE A 155 -18.54 -18.87 14.52
CA PHE A 155 -17.88 -17.61 14.78
C PHE A 155 -18.44 -16.45 13.94
N VAL A 156 -18.50 -16.61 12.60
CA VAL A 156 -19.00 -15.58 11.69
C VAL A 156 -20.46 -15.25 11.99
N TYR A 157 -21.30 -16.26 12.24
CA TYR A 157 -22.71 -16.05 12.55
C TYR A 157 -22.85 -15.25 13.84
N SER A 158 -22.09 -15.62 14.88
CA SER A 158 -22.13 -14.94 16.17
C SER A 158 -21.76 -13.46 16.07
N LEU A 159 -20.76 -13.11 15.25
CA LEU A 159 -20.35 -11.72 15.03
C LEU A 159 -21.37 -10.88 14.24
N ASN A 160 -22.29 -11.49 13.50
CA ASN A 160 -23.32 -10.77 12.75
C ASN A 160 -24.67 -10.69 13.48
N VAL A 161 -24.80 -11.29 14.67
CA VAL A 161 -26.02 -11.12 15.47
C VAL A 161 -26.06 -9.69 16.04
N PRO A 162 -27.15 -8.92 15.81
CA PRO A 162 -27.23 -7.52 16.22
C PRO A 162 -27.57 -7.36 17.71
N THR A 163 -26.64 -7.71 18.59
CA THR A 163 -26.83 -7.63 20.05
C THR A 163 -26.24 -6.37 20.70
N ARG A 164 -25.56 -5.50 19.93
CA ARG A 164 -25.06 -4.20 20.41
C ARG A 164 -26.20 -3.21 20.64
N SER A 165 -26.03 -2.31 21.60
CA SER A 165 -26.81 -1.06 21.69
C SER A 165 -26.96 -0.41 20.32
N GLY A 166 -28.20 -0.15 19.91
CA GLY A 166 -28.52 0.31 18.55
C GLY A 166 -29.11 -0.75 17.62
N PHE A 167 -29.22 -2.01 18.07
CA PHE A 167 -29.58 -3.17 17.25
C PHE A 167 -28.63 -3.32 16.05
N GLN A 168 -27.33 -3.30 16.36
CA GLN A 168 -26.24 -3.38 15.40
C GLN A 168 -25.36 -4.60 15.67
N ALA A 169 -24.76 -5.15 14.63
CA ALA A 169 -23.60 -6.04 14.79
C ALA A 169 -22.35 -5.20 15.17
N PRO A 170 -21.42 -5.76 15.96
CA PRO A 170 -20.18 -5.08 16.32
C PRO A 170 -19.36 -4.80 15.06
N PHE A 171 -18.70 -3.63 15.02
CA PHE A 171 -17.88 -3.26 13.88
C PHE A 171 -16.51 -3.91 14.06
N THR A 172 -16.33 -5.09 13.48
CA THR A 172 -15.13 -5.89 13.68
C THR A 172 -14.30 -6.04 12.40
N ASN A 173 -12.98 -5.99 12.53
CA ASN A 173 -12.03 -6.20 11.45
C ASN A 173 -11.07 -7.33 11.81
N LEU A 174 -10.78 -8.20 10.85
CA LEU A 174 -9.76 -9.23 10.98
C LEU A 174 -8.70 -9.04 9.90
N SER A 175 -7.44 -9.02 10.30
CA SER A 175 -6.31 -9.13 9.36
C SER A 175 -5.82 -10.56 9.31
N LEU A 176 -5.63 -11.05 8.09
CA LEU A 176 -5.27 -12.42 7.74
C LEU A 176 -3.98 -12.39 6.93
N ASP A 177 -2.99 -13.17 7.34
CA ASP A 177 -1.63 -13.07 6.84
C ASP A 177 -1.41 -13.81 5.51
N LEU A 178 -2.23 -14.83 5.20
CA LEU A 178 -2.01 -15.84 4.13
C LEU A 178 -0.76 -16.69 4.32
N ILE A 179 0.37 -16.03 4.50
CA ILE A 179 1.70 -16.63 4.72
C ILE A 179 2.14 -16.20 6.11
N CYS A 180 2.62 -17.15 6.92
CA CYS A 180 3.10 -16.84 8.26
C CYS A 180 4.18 -15.74 8.21
N PRO A 181 3.99 -14.59 8.88
CA PRO A 181 4.99 -13.51 8.88
C PRO A 181 6.28 -13.97 9.55
N ALA A 182 7.44 -13.72 8.93
CA ALA A 182 8.75 -14.24 9.39
C ALA A 182 8.98 -14.05 10.91
N ARG A 183 8.73 -12.84 11.41
CA ARG A 183 8.91 -12.51 12.82
C ARG A 183 7.94 -13.20 13.79
N LEU A 184 6.72 -13.51 13.35
CA LEU A 184 5.80 -14.34 14.15
C LEU A 184 6.15 -15.82 14.00
N GLY A 185 6.62 -16.22 12.83
CA GLY A 185 6.96 -17.59 12.47
C GLY A 185 8.04 -18.22 13.35
N GLU A 186 8.93 -17.43 13.94
CA GLU A 186 9.96 -17.89 14.89
C GLU A 186 9.47 -17.99 16.35
N GLN A 187 8.29 -17.45 16.65
CA GLN A 187 7.75 -17.43 18.02
C GLN A 187 7.04 -18.74 18.34
N CYS A 188 7.08 -19.13 19.61
CA CYS A 188 6.39 -20.32 20.11
C CYS A 188 4.87 -20.14 20.03
N ALA A 189 4.16 -21.18 19.61
CA ALA A 189 2.71 -21.20 19.59
C ALA A 189 2.13 -21.11 21.01
N ILE A 190 0.98 -20.43 21.17
CA ILE A 190 0.31 -20.25 22.46
C ILE A 190 -0.97 -21.09 22.51
N ILE A 191 -1.07 -22.00 23.47
CA ILE A 191 -2.29 -22.80 23.72
C ILE A 191 -2.51 -22.93 25.22
N GLY A 192 -3.73 -22.64 25.69
CA GLY A 192 -4.08 -22.83 27.09
C GLY A 192 -3.38 -21.89 28.06
N GLY A 193 -2.87 -20.74 27.59
CA GLY A 193 -2.13 -19.78 28.39
C GLY A 193 -0.62 -20.07 28.48
N GLU A 194 -0.14 -21.09 27.76
CA GLU A 194 1.24 -21.56 27.84
C GLU A 194 1.91 -21.54 26.46
N LEU A 195 3.21 -21.19 26.45
CA LEU A 195 4.06 -21.27 25.27
C LEU A 195 4.43 -22.73 25.00
N ARG A 196 4.16 -23.22 23.79
CA ARG A 196 4.52 -24.57 23.32
C ARG A 196 5.91 -24.52 22.72
N THR A 197 6.92 -24.90 23.49
CA THR A 197 8.34 -24.81 23.07
C THR A 197 8.69 -25.76 21.93
N GLU A 198 7.85 -26.76 21.68
CA GLU A 198 7.98 -27.71 20.58
C GLU A 198 7.43 -27.20 19.24
N TRP A 199 6.68 -26.09 19.22
CA TRP A 199 5.96 -25.59 18.06
C TRP A 199 6.22 -24.11 17.83
N VAL A 200 6.55 -23.74 16.60
CA VAL A 200 6.64 -22.34 16.18
C VAL A 200 5.55 -22.02 15.14
N TYR A 201 5.10 -20.77 15.04
CA TYR A 201 3.97 -20.44 14.16
C TYR A 201 4.21 -20.78 12.67
N SER A 202 5.48 -20.76 12.22
CA SER A 202 5.82 -21.13 10.85
C SER A 202 5.54 -22.61 10.52
N ASP A 203 5.36 -23.47 11.53
CA ASP A 203 5.04 -24.89 11.34
C ASP A 203 3.60 -25.11 10.85
N PHE A 204 2.69 -24.11 10.90
CA PHE A 204 1.24 -24.30 10.79
C PHE A 204 0.59 -23.74 9.50
N GLN A 205 1.36 -23.65 8.41
CA GLN A 205 0.86 -23.11 7.14
C GLN A 205 -0.35 -23.89 6.60
N GLU A 206 -0.37 -25.22 6.74
CA GLU A 206 -1.51 -26.05 6.27
C GLU A 206 -2.80 -25.74 7.05
N GLU A 207 -2.70 -25.52 8.35
CA GLU A 207 -3.83 -25.14 9.21
C GLU A 207 -4.29 -23.71 8.95
N MET A 208 -3.36 -22.78 8.65
CA MET A 208 -3.70 -21.43 8.19
C MET A 208 -4.51 -21.49 6.88
N ASP A 209 -4.06 -22.27 5.90
CA ASP A 209 -4.76 -22.47 4.63
C ASP A 209 -6.16 -23.08 4.86
N MET A 210 -6.26 -24.06 5.78
CA MET A 210 -7.53 -24.68 6.14
C MET A 210 -8.53 -23.68 6.75
N LEU A 211 -8.07 -22.85 7.68
CA LEU A 211 -8.90 -21.81 8.31
C LEU A 211 -9.35 -20.77 7.29
N ASN A 212 -8.43 -20.29 6.45
CA ASN A 212 -8.72 -19.31 5.40
C ASN A 212 -9.73 -19.83 4.38
N LYS A 213 -9.58 -21.10 3.97
CA LYS A 213 -10.55 -21.76 3.11
C LYS A 213 -11.93 -21.82 3.75
N ALA A 214 -12.03 -22.26 5.00
CA ALA A 214 -13.28 -22.32 5.73
C ALA A 214 -13.94 -20.95 5.88
N PHE A 215 -13.15 -19.92 6.19
CA PHE A 215 -13.62 -18.54 6.33
C PHE A 215 -14.19 -17.99 5.02
N ALA A 216 -13.47 -18.14 3.91
CA ALA A 216 -13.93 -17.69 2.61
C ALA A 216 -15.22 -18.40 2.17
N GLU A 217 -15.32 -19.72 2.39
CA GLU A 217 -16.52 -20.49 2.05
C GLU A 217 -17.74 -20.09 2.89
N VAL A 218 -17.57 -19.87 4.20
CA VAL A 218 -18.65 -19.37 5.08
C VAL A 218 -19.13 -17.99 4.62
N MET A 219 -18.21 -17.08 4.32
CA MET A 219 -18.55 -15.75 3.81
C MET A 219 -19.27 -15.82 2.45
N MET A 220 -18.92 -16.79 1.60
CA MET A 220 -19.57 -17.00 0.30
C MET A 220 -20.98 -17.58 0.40
N GLN A 221 -21.25 -18.41 1.41
CA GLN A 221 -22.58 -19.00 1.66
C GLN A 221 -23.59 -17.93 2.10
N GLY A 222 -23.15 -16.94 2.87
CA GLY A 222 -24.01 -15.90 3.40
C GLY A 222 -24.87 -16.37 4.59
N ASP A 223 -25.80 -15.51 5.01
CA ASP A 223 -26.73 -15.80 6.12
C ASP A 223 -27.79 -16.83 5.74
N GLY A 224 -28.72 -17.12 6.66
CA GLY A 224 -29.81 -18.08 6.42
C GLY A 224 -30.75 -17.71 5.25
N ASN A 225 -30.68 -16.48 4.74
CA ASN A 225 -31.42 -16.00 3.57
C ASN A 225 -30.51 -15.82 2.33
N GLY A 226 -29.23 -16.18 2.43
CA GLY A 226 -28.22 -16.00 1.38
C GLY A 226 -27.69 -14.57 1.25
N ASN A 227 -27.93 -13.68 2.22
CA ASN A 227 -27.34 -12.34 2.23
C ASN A 227 -25.86 -12.41 2.62
N ILE A 228 -25.07 -11.48 2.10
CA ILE A 228 -23.66 -11.35 2.52
C ILE A 228 -23.55 -10.94 3.99
N PHE A 229 -22.53 -11.46 4.69
CA PHE A 229 -22.15 -10.96 6.00
C PHE A 229 -21.43 -9.61 5.90
N SER A 230 -21.83 -8.64 6.73
CA SER A 230 -21.14 -7.35 6.81
C SER A 230 -19.84 -7.43 7.62
N PHE A 231 -19.81 -8.30 8.62
CA PHE A 231 -18.72 -8.44 9.57
C PHE A 231 -18.28 -9.91 9.74
N PRO A 232 -17.10 -10.18 10.29
CA PRO A 232 -16.00 -9.23 10.36
C PRO A 232 -15.58 -8.79 8.95
N ILE A 233 -15.03 -7.59 8.81
CA ILE A 233 -14.44 -7.12 7.56
C ILE A 233 -13.05 -7.78 7.47
N PRO A 234 -12.83 -8.71 6.53
CA PRO A 234 -11.54 -9.36 6.38
C PRO A 234 -10.60 -8.49 5.54
N THR A 235 -9.34 -8.44 5.96
CA THR A 235 -8.23 -7.83 5.23
C THR A 235 -7.14 -8.86 5.06
N TYR A 236 -6.78 -9.17 3.82
CA TYR A 236 -5.70 -10.08 3.51
C TYR A 236 -4.42 -9.33 3.16
N ASN A 237 -3.32 -9.76 3.75
CA ASN A 237 -2.00 -9.21 3.51
C ASN A 237 -1.42 -9.81 2.22
N ILE A 238 -1.14 -8.96 1.23
CA ILE A 238 -0.54 -9.36 -0.04
C ILE A 238 0.95 -9.01 0.01
N SER A 239 1.79 -10.00 0.26
CA SER A 239 3.25 -9.86 0.37
C SER A 239 3.98 -10.62 -0.74
N ASP A 240 5.30 -10.43 -0.79
CA ASP A 240 6.17 -11.28 -1.58
C ASP A 240 6.06 -12.76 -1.14
N GLY A 241 6.26 -13.68 -2.09
CA GLY A 241 6.19 -15.12 -1.84
C GLY A 241 4.82 -15.78 -2.05
N ILE A 242 3.77 -15.00 -2.35
CA ILE A 242 2.46 -15.54 -2.74
C ILE A 242 2.58 -16.32 -4.06
N ASP A 243 2.31 -17.62 -3.98
CA ASP A 243 2.06 -18.46 -5.15
C ASP A 243 0.64 -18.22 -5.69
N TRP A 244 0.53 -17.29 -6.63
CA TRP A 244 -0.74 -16.89 -7.26
C TRP A 244 -1.47 -18.05 -7.96
N ASP A 245 -0.77 -19.10 -8.40
CA ASP A 245 -1.37 -20.25 -9.09
C ASP A 245 -1.74 -21.39 -8.13
N SER A 246 -1.42 -21.25 -6.84
CA SER A 246 -1.75 -22.21 -5.79
C SER A 246 -3.27 -22.37 -5.65
N PRO A 247 -3.81 -23.61 -5.67
CA PRO A 247 -5.23 -23.85 -5.43
C PRO A 247 -5.63 -23.58 -3.96
N ARG A 248 -4.66 -23.42 -3.05
CA ARG A 248 -4.89 -23.23 -1.60
C ARG A 248 -5.75 -22.00 -1.29
N TRP A 249 -5.63 -20.94 -2.10
CA TRP A 249 -6.34 -19.67 -1.90
C TRP A 249 -7.45 -19.43 -2.92
N GLN A 250 -7.82 -20.45 -3.70
CA GLN A 250 -8.87 -20.34 -4.72
C GLN A 250 -10.19 -19.78 -4.15
N SER A 251 -10.61 -20.24 -2.97
CA SER A 251 -11.86 -19.79 -2.34
C SER A 251 -11.86 -18.31 -1.97
N ILE A 252 -10.68 -17.74 -1.65
CA ILE A 252 -10.54 -16.29 -1.38
C ILE A 252 -10.76 -15.51 -2.66
N TRP A 253 -10.20 -15.97 -3.78
CA TRP A 253 -10.40 -15.34 -5.09
C TRP A 253 -11.84 -15.49 -5.61
N GLU A 254 -12.48 -16.63 -5.34
CA GLU A 254 -13.91 -16.84 -5.64
C GLU A 254 -14.80 -15.89 -4.83
N MET A 255 -14.52 -15.75 -3.54
CA MET A 255 -15.18 -14.77 -2.66
C MET A 255 -14.99 -13.34 -3.18
N THR A 256 -13.78 -13.02 -3.62
CA THR A 256 -13.42 -11.70 -4.18
C THR A 256 -14.17 -11.43 -5.48
N ALA A 257 -14.22 -12.41 -6.39
CA ALA A 257 -14.93 -12.26 -7.66
C ALA A 257 -16.43 -12.04 -7.44
N LYS A 258 -17.04 -12.82 -6.54
CA LYS A 258 -18.49 -12.81 -6.28
C LYS A 258 -18.96 -11.58 -5.51
N TYR A 259 -18.24 -11.23 -4.45
CA TYR A 259 -18.70 -10.24 -3.48
C TYR A 259 -17.75 -9.06 -3.31
N GLY A 260 -16.54 -9.08 -3.85
CA GLY A 260 -15.55 -8.02 -3.59
C GLY A 260 -15.05 -7.97 -2.14
N VAL A 261 -15.31 -9.04 -1.38
CA VAL A 261 -14.65 -9.30 -0.09
C VAL A 261 -13.47 -10.20 -0.41
N PRO A 262 -12.25 -9.90 0.06
CA PRO A 262 -11.89 -9.07 1.20
C PRO A 262 -11.36 -7.67 0.81
N TYR A 263 -10.77 -6.98 1.78
CA TYR A 263 -9.77 -5.95 1.54
C TYR A 263 -8.41 -6.59 1.28
N PHE A 264 -7.57 -5.91 0.51
CA PHE A 264 -6.18 -6.31 0.31
C PHE A 264 -5.25 -5.19 0.78
N ALA A 265 -4.36 -5.53 1.72
CA ALA A 265 -3.25 -4.69 2.11
C ALA A 265 -2.05 -5.02 1.21
N ASN A 266 -1.53 -4.03 0.49
CA ASN A 266 -0.46 -4.19 -0.48
C ASN A 266 0.91 -4.03 0.20
N PHE A 267 1.68 -5.11 0.31
CA PHE A 267 3.06 -5.10 0.81
C PHE A 267 4.10 -5.41 -0.28
N ILE A 268 3.68 -5.53 -1.54
CA ILE A 268 4.58 -5.85 -2.67
C ILE A 268 5.33 -4.58 -3.11
N ASN A 269 4.60 -3.49 -3.31
CA ASN A 269 5.17 -2.25 -3.87
C ASN A 269 4.90 -1.01 -3.00
N SER A 270 4.15 -1.13 -1.89
CA SER A 270 3.90 0.02 -1.02
C SER A 270 5.03 0.21 0.00
N ASP A 271 5.11 1.40 0.61
CA ASP A 271 6.03 1.62 1.74
C ASP A 271 5.51 1.00 3.07
N LEU A 272 4.58 0.05 3.03
CA LEU A 272 4.16 -0.74 4.19
C LEU A 272 5.13 -1.90 4.40
N ASP A 273 5.57 -2.07 5.65
CA ASP A 273 6.27 -3.27 6.08
C ASP A 273 5.26 -4.28 6.67
N PRO A 274 5.20 -5.54 6.18
CA PRO A 274 4.42 -6.61 6.81
C PRO A 274 4.65 -6.74 8.32
N GLU A 275 5.84 -6.39 8.80
CA GLU A 275 6.21 -6.47 10.21
C GLU A 275 5.59 -5.36 11.07
N ASP A 276 5.28 -4.20 10.50
CA ASP A 276 4.75 -3.02 11.21
C ASP A 276 3.22 -2.96 11.25
N PHE A 277 2.54 -3.77 10.44
CA PHE A 277 1.09 -3.78 10.24
C PHE A 277 0.26 -4.21 11.47
N ARG A 278 0.90 -4.72 12.53
CA ARG A 278 0.26 -5.35 13.71
C ARG A 278 -0.54 -4.40 14.61
N SER A 279 -0.70 -3.16 14.19
CA SER A 279 -1.04 -2.01 15.01
C SER A 279 -2.22 -1.19 14.44
N MET A 280 -3.05 -1.77 13.57
CA MET A 280 -3.94 -0.96 12.74
C MET A 280 -5.40 -1.35 12.92
N CYS A 281 -6.22 -0.39 13.35
CA CYS A 281 -7.66 -0.49 13.26
C CYS A 281 -8.11 0.00 11.87
N CYS A 282 -8.97 -0.77 11.22
CA CYS A 282 -9.62 -0.55 9.91
C CYS A 282 -8.74 -0.17 8.71
N ARG A 283 -7.85 0.82 8.77
CA ARG A 283 -7.05 1.36 7.65
C ARG A 283 -5.79 2.13 8.07
N LEU A 284 -5.50 2.28 9.36
CA LEU A 284 -4.38 3.10 9.86
C LEU A 284 -3.08 2.78 9.11
N ARG A 285 -2.11 3.70 9.09
CA ARG A 285 -0.74 3.48 8.60
C ARG A 285 0.20 3.95 9.71
N LEU A 286 1.35 3.31 9.87
CA LEU A 286 2.37 3.70 10.85
C LEU A 286 3.69 3.87 10.10
N ASP A 287 4.19 5.11 10.02
CA ASP A 287 5.54 5.39 9.53
C ASP A 287 6.48 5.54 10.75
N LEU A 288 7.10 4.43 11.15
CA LEU A 288 7.99 4.38 12.31
C LEU A 288 9.25 5.25 12.13
N SER A 289 9.68 5.52 10.89
CA SER A 289 10.88 6.31 10.61
C SER A 289 10.74 7.78 11.02
N LYS A 290 9.49 8.28 11.12
CA LYS A 290 9.16 9.66 11.50
C LYS A 290 8.58 9.79 12.91
N LEU A 291 8.38 8.67 13.60
CA LEU A 291 8.00 8.62 15.00
C LEU A 291 9.23 8.82 15.89
N HIS A 292 9.56 10.09 16.15
CA HIS A 292 10.59 10.45 17.14
C HIS A 292 10.24 10.05 18.59
N CYS A 293 9.03 9.53 18.83
CA CYS A 293 8.59 9.02 20.12
C CYS A 293 8.43 7.50 20.04
N ARG A 294 9.25 6.79 20.81
CA ARG A 294 9.37 5.33 20.88
C ARG A 294 8.01 4.64 21.06
N VAL A 295 7.41 4.16 19.97
CA VAL A 295 6.30 3.20 20.00
C VAL A 295 6.90 1.81 19.81
N GLY A 296 7.35 1.19 20.90
CA GLY A 296 7.89 -0.17 20.88
C GLY A 296 9.11 -0.34 21.77
N GLY A 297 9.20 -1.48 22.46
CA GLY A 297 10.44 -1.89 23.14
C GLY A 297 11.54 -2.22 22.13
N GLN A 298 12.53 -3.03 22.49
CA GLN A 298 13.62 -3.51 21.62
C GLN A 298 13.16 -4.27 20.33
N TYR A 299 11.86 -4.27 20.01
CA TYR A 299 11.15 -5.26 19.22
C TYR A 299 9.95 -4.64 18.44
N GLY A 300 10.08 -3.46 17.81
CA GLY A 300 9.08 -2.93 16.85
C GLY A 300 7.72 -2.49 17.42
N ALA A 301 6.79 -2.09 16.52
CA ALA A 301 5.49 -1.52 16.89
C ALA A 301 4.63 -2.46 17.75
N SER A 302 4.05 -1.92 18.83
CA SER A 302 3.23 -2.67 19.79
C SER A 302 1.84 -2.97 19.20
N PRO A 303 1.29 -4.20 19.30
CA PRO A 303 -0.17 -4.37 19.27
C PRO A 303 -0.78 -3.52 20.41
N LEU A 304 -2.08 -3.20 20.36
CA LEU A 304 -2.78 -2.25 21.25
C LEU A 304 -2.65 -0.77 20.85
N THR A 305 -3.03 -0.47 19.63
CA THR A 305 -3.03 0.86 19.01
C THR A 305 -4.39 1.13 18.38
N GLY A 306 -4.73 2.40 18.19
CA GLY A 306 -6.04 2.79 17.67
C GLY A 306 -6.14 4.29 17.57
N SER A 307 -7.33 4.85 17.74
CA SER A 307 -7.53 6.30 17.76
C SER A 307 -8.33 6.73 18.98
N ILE A 308 -7.88 7.79 19.64
CA ILE A 308 -8.61 8.40 20.77
C ILE A 308 -9.86 9.15 20.26
N GLY A 309 -9.80 9.64 19.04
CA GLY A 309 -10.83 10.44 18.41
C GLY A 309 -10.43 10.88 17.00
N VAL A 310 -11.43 11.13 16.18
CA VAL A 310 -11.27 11.62 14.81
C VAL A 310 -11.92 13.01 14.70
N VAL A 311 -11.23 13.95 14.08
CA VAL A 311 -11.78 15.24 13.66
C VAL A 311 -11.54 15.42 12.17
N THR A 312 -12.60 15.51 11.37
CA THR A 312 -12.50 15.72 9.92
C THR A 312 -12.64 17.19 9.59
N LEU A 313 -11.72 17.75 8.83
CA LEU A 313 -11.73 19.14 8.37
C LEU A 313 -12.64 19.30 7.15
N ASN A 314 -13.43 20.38 7.13
CA ASN A 314 -14.29 20.73 6.01
C ASN A 314 -13.55 21.68 5.06
N LEU A 315 -12.81 21.12 4.10
CA LEU A 315 -11.96 21.92 3.21
C LEU A 315 -12.76 22.91 2.34
N PRO A 316 -13.95 22.54 1.79
CA PRO A 316 -14.80 23.49 1.06
C PRO A 316 -15.19 24.71 1.89
N ASN A 317 -15.61 24.53 3.15
CA ASN A 317 -15.97 25.66 4.03
C ASN A 317 -14.80 26.62 4.25
N LEU A 318 -13.59 26.09 4.45
CA LEU A 318 -12.38 26.92 4.60
C LEU A 318 -12.05 27.66 3.30
N ALA A 319 -12.20 27.00 2.14
CA ALA A 319 -12.07 27.64 0.84
C ALA A 319 -13.10 28.78 0.67
N TYR A 320 -14.35 28.55 1.05
CA TYR A 320 -15.42 29.55 0.95
C TYR A 320 -15.12 30.82 1.74
N ARG A 321 -14.51 30.68 2.92
CA ARG A 321 -14.09 31.80 3.79
C ARG A 321 -12.89 32.55 3.26
N SER A 322 -12.03 31.89 2.50
CA SER A 322 -10.81 32.48 1.93
C SER A 322 -11.08 33.48 0.80
N LYS A 323 -12.29 33.49 0.23
CA LYS A 323 -12.69 34.33 -0.91
C LYS A 323 -11.71 34.24 -2.10
N GLY A 324 -11.17 33.04 -2.34
CA GLY A 324 -10.24 32.75 -3.43
C GLY A 324 -8.76 33.01 -3.13
N SER A 325 -8.38 33.50 -1.93
CA SER A 325 -6.97 33.62 -1.56
C SER A 325 -6.42 32.31 -1.01
N ARG A 326 -5.35 31.80 -1.64
CA ARG A 326 -4.64 30.60 -1.19
C ARG A 326 -3.98 30.80 0.17
N GLU A 327 -3.44 31.99 0.40
CA GLU A 327 -2.78 32.36 1.65
C GLU A 327 -3.78 32.42 2.80
N THR A 328 -4.95 33.02 2.56
CA THR A 328 -6.04 33.01 3.55
C THR A 328 -6.55 31.59 3.80
N PHE A 329 -6.70 30.76 2.77
CA PHE A 329 -7.10 29.35 2.95
C PHE A 329 -6.13 28.58 3.85
N ILE A 330 -4.82 28.68 3.61
CA ILE A 330 -3.79 28.02 4.43
C ILE A 330 -3.81 28.57 5.87
N SER A 331 -4.01 29.87 6.06
CA SER A 331 -4.14 30.48 7.39
C SER A 331 -5.37 29.95 8.15
N GLU A 332 -6.53 29.89 7.50
CA GLU A 332 -7.76 29.34 8.07
C GLU A 332 -7.62 27.85 8.40
N LEU A 333 -6.93 27.09 7.54
CA LEU A 333 -6.59 25.70 7.78
C LEU A 333 -5.70 25.53 9.01
N ALA A 334 -4.67 26.36 9.17
CA ALA A 334 -3.77 26.35 10.33
C ALA A 334 -4.54 26.60 11.65
N ILE A 335 -5.40 27.61 11.66
CA ILE A 335 -6.21 27.96 12.84
C ILE A 335 -7.17 26.79 13.17
N THR A 336 -7.80 26.21 12.14
CA THR A 336 -8.74 25.10 12.30
C THR A 336 -8.04 23.84 12.81
N LEU A 337 -6.84 23.52 12.31
CA LEU A 337 -6.01 22.42 12.79
C LEU A 337 -5.66 22.55 14.27
N ARG A 338 -5.28 23.76 14.71
CA ARG A 338 -5.00 24.03 16.12
C ARG A 338 -6.22 23.76 17.02
N VAL A 339 -7.41 24.21 16.62
CA VAL A 339 -8.63 23.96 17.40
C VAL A 339 -9.01 22.47 17.39
N ALA A 340 -8.82 21.78 16.25
CA ALA A 340 -9.01 20.33 16.16
C ALA A 340 -8.06 19.56 17.10
N LYS A 341 -6.78 19.94 17.14
CA LYS A 341 -5.78 19.43 18.11
C LYS A 341 -6.28 19.57 19.54
N ASP A 342 -6.69 20.78 19.93
CA ASP A 342 -7.14 21.07 21.30
C ASP A 342 -8.34 20.18 21.69
N SER A 343 -9.27 19.94 20.76
CA SER A 343 -10.41 19.04 21.01
C SER A 343 -9.99 17.59 21.25
N LEU A 344 -9.01 17.08 20.52
CA LEU A 344 -8.49 15.71 20.66
C LEU A 344 -7.70 15.54 21.96
N GLU A 345 -6.90 16.55 22.33
CA GLU A 345 -6.14 16.54 23.58
C GLU A 345 -7.05 16.64 24.82
N ILE A 346 -8.11 17.46 24.77
CA ILE A 346 -9.13 17.50 25.84
C ILE A 346 -9.81 16.13 25.97
N LYS A 347 -10.22 15.53 24.84
CA LYS A 347 -10.83 14.20 24.83
C LYS A 347 -9.91 13.16 25.45
N ARG A 348 -8.63 13.13 25.06
CA ARG A 348 -7.62 12.21 25.61
C ARG A 348 -7.50 12.32 27.12
N LYS A 349 -7.34 13.54 27.64
CA LYS A 349 -7.23 13.78 29.08
C LYS A 349 -8.46 13.30 29.84
N LEU A 350 -9.66 13.58 29.32
CA LEU A 350 -10.90 13.17 29.96
C LEU A 350 -11.05 11.65 29.97
N VAL A 351 -10.83 10.99 28.83
CA VAL A 351 -10.99 9.54 28.69
C VAL A 351 -9.96 8.80 29.56
N ASP A 352 -8.70 9.24 29.60
CA ASP A 352 -7.67 8.61 30.42
C ASP A 352 -7.94 8.77 31.93
N ALA A 353 -8.36 9.96 32.37
CA ALA A 353 -8.72 10.24 33.76
C ALA A 353 -9.94 9.45 34.25
N ASN A 354 -10.84 9.05 33.34
CA ASN A 354 -12.04 8.27 33.66
C ASN A 354 -11.93 6.81 33.21
N SER A 355 -10.71 6.27 33.18
CA SER A 355 -10.43 4.91 32.69
C SER A 355 -11.16 3.79 33.42
N THR A 356 -11.63 4.03 34.65
CA THR A 356 -12.48 3.08 35.40
C THR A 356 -13.85 2.86 34.76
N LEU A 357 -14.29 3.74 33.85
CA LEU A 357 -15.50 3.54 33.03
C LEU A 357 -15.33 2.47 31.94
N TYR A 358 -14.10 2.09 31.61
CA TYR A 358 -13.77 1.09 30.59
C TYR A 358 -12.99 -0.07 31.23
N PRO A 359 -13.59 -0.81 32.18
CA PRO A 359 -12.88 -1.79 32.99
C PRO A 359 -12.21 -2.90 32.17
N TYR A 360 -12.81 -3.33 31.05
CA TYR A 360 -12.19 -4.36 30.20
C TYR A 360 -11.05 -3.76 29.37
N ALA A 361 -11.24 -2.62 28.71
CA ALA A 361 -10.18 -1.94 27.97
C ALA A 361 -8.99 -1.60 28.88
N ALA A 362 -9.25 -1.11 30.09
CA ALA A 362 -8.22 -0.81 31.09
C ALA A 362 -7.44 -2.05 31.51
N HIS A 363 -8.09 -3.22 31.62
CA HIS A 363 -7.40 -4.48 31.92
C HIS A 363 -6.39 -4.84 30.82
N TYR A 364 -6.83 -4.88 29.55
CA TYR A 364 -5.97 -5.25 28.43
C TYR A 364 -4.94 -4.16 28.07
N LEU A 365 -5.16 -2.91 28.45
CA LEU A 365 -4.19 -1.81 28.30
C LEU A 365 -3.30 -1.59 29.53
N SER A 366 -3.42 -2.44 30.56
CA SER A 366 -2.70 -2.27 31.83
C SER A 366 -1.18 -2.25 31.67
N ALA A 367 -0.62 -3.12 30.82
CA ALA A 367 0.81 -3.14 30.50
C ALA A 367 1.28 -1.81 29.90
N THR A 368 0.50 -1.21 29.00
CA THR A 368 0.78 0.11 28.42
C THR A 368 0.78 1.20 29.49
N LYS A 369 -0.20 1.18 30.41
CA LYS A 369 -0.23 2.12 31.54
C LYS A 369 0.95 1.97 32.48
N HIS A 370 1.32 0.74 32.84
CA HIS A 370 2.49 0.49 33.70
C HIS A 370 3.78 1.03 33.09
N ARG A 371 3.93 0.94 31.76
CA ARG A 371 5.11 1.43 31.04
C ARG A 371 5.12 2.94 30.80
N THR A 372 3.97 3.53 30.51
CA THR A 372 3.89 4.90 29.95
C THR A 372 3.12 5.90 30.82
N GLY A 373 2.41 5.43 31.85
CA GLY A 373 1.58 6.24 32.73
C GLY A 373 0.13 6.44 32.27
N SER A 374 -0.19 6.18 30.99
CA SER A 374 -1.54 6.31 30.41
C SER A 374 -1.95 5.03 29.70
N PHE A 375 -3.26 4.74 29.67
CA PHE A 375 -3.81 3.59 28.95
C PHE A 375 -3.80 3.81 27.44
N TRP A 376 -3.92 5.05 26.99
CA TRP A 376 -4.20 5.42 25.60
C TRP A 376 -3.00 6.04 24.88
N THR A 377 -1.78 5.91 25.43
CA THR A 377 -0.54 6.47 24.85
C THR A 377 -0.31 6.06 23.40
N ASN A 378 -0.67 4.82 23.06
CA ASN A 378 -0.51 4.24 21.72
C ASN A 378 -1.65 4.60 20.75
N HIS A 379 -2.70 5.30 21.22
CA HIS A 379 -3.83 5.68 20.38
C HIS A 379 -3.57 7.04 19.74
N PHE A 380 -3.75 7.13 18.43
CA PHE A 380 -3.57 8.34 17.63
C PHE A 380 -4.66 9.38 17.88
N SER A 381 -4.26 10.65 17.80
CA SER A 381 -5.15 11.80 17.59
C SER A 381 -5.32 11.98 16.08
N THR A 382 -6.48 11.60 15.54
CA THR A 382 -6.67 11.48 14.09
C THR A 382 -7.29 12.74 13.49
N ILE A 383 -6.60 13.31 12.50
CA ILE A 383 -7.11 14.40 11.67
C ILE A 383 -7.49 13.85 10.31
N GLY A 384 -8.75 14.03 9.95
CA GLY A 384 -9.30 13.66 8.65
C GLY A 384 -9.51 14.87 7.74
N VAL A 385 -9.68 14.65 6.44
CA VAL A 385 -10.10 15.68 5.49
C VAL A 385 -11.27 15.23 4.64
N ASN A 386 -12.06 16.18 4.16
CA ASN A 386 -13.15 15.92 3.23
C ASN A 386 -13.38 17.10 2.27
N GLY A 387 -13.73 16.79 1.01
CA GLY A 387 -14.16 17.78 0.02
C GLY A 387 -13.01 18.54 -0.66
N MET A 388 -11.83 17.94 -0.82
CA MET A 388 -10.71 18.66 -1.45
C MET A 388 -11.03 19.07 -2.90
N ASN A 389 -11.79 18.24 -3.64
CA ASN A 389 -12.23 18.59 -4.99
C ASN A 389 -13.06 19.89 -4.99
N GLU A 390 -14.09 19.99 -4.14
CA GLU A 390 -14.94 21.18 -4.09
C GLU A 390 -14.19 22.41 -3.56
N ALA A 391 -13.20 22.21 -2.69
CA ALA A 391 -12.31 23.28 -2.24
C ALA A 391 -11.44 23.82 -3.40
N LEU A 392 -10.91 22.95 -4.27
CA LEU A 392 -10.13 23.35 -5.44
C LEU A 392 -10.98 24.11 -6.46
N VAL A 393 -12.20 23.63 -6.72
CA VAL A 393 -13.13 24.32 -7.62
C VAL A 393 -13.40 25.74 -7.12
N ASP A 394 -13.56 25.93 -5.82
CA ASP A 394 -13.77 27.27 -5.27
C ASP A 394 -12.53 28.17 -5.30
N LEU A 395 -11.36 27.62 -4.97
CA LEU A 395 -10.12 28.38 -4.87
C LEU A 395 -9.50 28.72 -6.23
N LEU A 396 -9.63 27.80 -7.19
CA LEU A 396 -8.87 27.81 -8.44
C LEU A 396 -9.75 27.77 -9.68
N GLY A 397 -11.03 27.40 -9.55
CA GLY A 397 -11.91 27.15 -10.69
C GLY A 397 -11.65 25.81 -11.40
N GLU A 398 -10.77 24.96 -10.85
CA GLU A 398 -10.29 23.72 -11.46
C GLU A 398 -10.57 22.53 -10.53
N VAL A 399 -10.77 21.33 -11.11
CA VAL A 399 -11.07 20.11 -10.36
C VAL A 399 -9.80 19.39 -9.89
N ILE A 400 -9.94 18.45 -8.94
CA ILE A 400 -8.78 17.72 -8.41
C ILE A 400 -8.01 16.92 -9.47
N GLY A 401 -8.71 16.44 -10.51
CA GLY A 401 -8.09 15.75 -11.66
C GLY A 401 -7.05 16.59 -12.39
N GLU A 402 -7.21 17.91 -12.41
CA GLU A 402 -6.29 18.85 -13.07
C GLU A 402 -5.26 19.42 -12.08
N ARG A 403 -5.65 19.61 -10.82
CA ARG A 403 -4.86 20.31 -9.79
C ARG A 403 -4.48 19.44 -8.59
N LYS A 404 -4.13 18.17 -8.86
CA LYS A 404 -3.56 17.25 -7.86
C LYS A 404 -2.37 17.87 -7.10
N ASP A 405 -1.56 18.69 -7.79
CA ASP A 405 -0.39 19.35 -7.21
C ASP A 405 -0.72 20.20 -5.96
N PHE A 406 -1.85 20.92 -5.99
CA PHE A 406 -2.28 21.75 -4.87
C PHE A 406 -2.88 20.91 -3.75
N ALA A 407 -3.61 19.85 -4.07
CA ALA A 407 -4.09 18.89 -3.07
C ALA A 407 -2.92 18.26 -2.29
N LEU A 408 -1.85 17.85 -2.97
CA LEU A 408 -0.64 17.33 -2.34
C LEU A 408 0.02 18.36 -1.41
N LYS A 409 0.13 19.63 -1.84
CA LYS A 409 0.66 20.72 -0.99
C LYS A 409 -0.16 20.92 0.28
N VAL A 410 -1.49 20.82 0.20
CA VAL A 410 -2.37 20.92 1.38
C VAL A 410 -2.18 19.74 2.32
N LEU A 411 -2.08 18.51 1.79
CA LEU A 411 -1.79 17.33 2.62
C LEU A 411 -0.41 17.43 3.29
N GLU A 412 0.61 17.92 2.59
CA GLU A 412 1.94 18.15 3.16
C GLU A 412 1.90 19.18 4.28
N PHE A 413 1.24 20.32 4.06
CA PHE A 413 1.04 21.34 5.08
C PHE A 413 0.37 20.76 6.35
N ILE A 414 -0.67 19.93 6.18
CA ILE A 414 -1.31 19.28 7.32
C ILE A 414 -0.32 18.37 8.05
N LYS A 415 0.43 17.51 7.33
CA LYS A 415 1.43 16.62 7.93
C LYS A 415 2.48 17.40 8.74
N ASP A 416 2.97 18.51 8.21
CA ASP A 416 3.93 19.37 8.91
C ASP A 416 3.36 19.89 10.22
N GLN A 417 2.10 20.36 10.22
CA GLN A 417 1.42 20.80 11.43
C GLN A 417 1.23 19.64 12.43
N LEU A 418 0.88 18.44 11.95
CA LEU A 418 0.77 17.27 12.83
C LEU A 418 2.11 16.92 13.48
N GLN A 419 3.23 17.03 12.76
CA GLN A 419 4.55 16.82 13.36
C GLN A 419 4.87 17.85 14.45
N VAL A 420 4.48 19.12 14.25
CA VAL A 420 4.59 20.15 15.29
C VAL A 420 3.74 19.75 16.51
N PHE A 421 2.50 19.32 16.31
CA PHE A 421 1.61 18.90 17.40
C PHE A 421 2.15 17.69 18.17
N GLN A 422 2.75 16.72 17.49
CA GLN A 422 3.41 15.58 18.14
C GLN A 422 4.56 16.03 19.04
N LYS A 423 5.40 16.97 18.58
CA LYS A 423 6.50 17.52 19.37
C LYS A 423 6.01 18.32 20.57
N GLU A 424 4.93 19.09 20.40
CA GLU A 424 4.34 19.92 21.47
C GLU A 424 3.65 19.08 22.55
N THR A 425 2.88 18.08 22.16
CA THR A 425 1.99 17.33 23.07
C THR A 425 2.61 16.03 23.57
N GLY A 426 3.60 15.48 22.86
CA GLY A 426 4.13 14.14 23.08
C GLY A 426 3.20 13.01 22.65
N ASN A 427 2.02 13.31 22.09
CA ASN A 427 1.04 12.33 21.63
C ASN A 427 1.18 12.06 20.14
N LEU A 428 0.67 10.91 19.69
CA LEU A 428 0.73 10.48 18.29
C LEU A 428 -0.38 11.14 17.47
N TYR A 429 -0.07 11.59 16.25
CA TYR A 429 -1.02 12.17 15.31
C TYR A 429 -0.92 11.50 13.94
N ASN A 430 -2.05 11.36 13.26
CA ASN A 430 -2.07 10.83 11.89
C ASN A 430 -3.10 11.56 11.02
N LEU A 431 -2.87 11.48 9.71
CA LEU A 431 -3.73 12.05 8.68
C LEU A 431 -4.53 10.94 7.99
N GLU A 432 -5.86 11.05 8.02
CA GLU A 432 -6.78 10.05 7.49
C GLU A 432 -7.60 10.56 6.28
N ALA A 433 -7.75 9.69 5.28
CA ALA A 433 -8.75 9.82 4.22
C ALA A 433 -10.12 9.41 4.78
N SER A 434 -10.81 10.36 5.40
CA SER A 434 -12.07 10.09 6.10
C SER A 434 -13.10 9.41 5.17
N PRO A 435 -13.69 8.26 5.57
CA PRO A 435 -14.75 7.61 4.80
C PRO A 435 -16.01 8.47 4.65
N ALA A 436 -16.19 9.42 5.58
CA ALA A 436 -17.20 10.48 5.52
C ALA A 436 -18.62 9.99 5.18
N GLU A 437 -19.06 8.87 5.77
CA GLU A 437 -20.37 8.26 5.51
C GLU A 437 -21.50 9.28 5.61
N SER A 438 -21.71 9.84 6.81
CA SER A 438 -22.66 10.92 7.03
C SER A 438 -22.04 12.30 6.85
N THR A 439 -20.74 12.42 7.11
CA THR A 439 -20.02 13.70 7.17
C THR A 439 -20.05 14.44 5.83
N CYS A 440 -19.92 13.74 4.69
CA CYS A 440 -19.95 14.37 3.37
C CYS A 440 -21.27 15.10 3.08
N PHE A 441 -22.40 14.51 3.49
CA PHE A 441 -23.73 15.09 3.35
C PHE A 441 -23.97 16.17 4.40
N LYS A 442 -23.57 15.93 5.65
CA LYS A 442 -23.74 16.86 6.76
C LYS A 442 -23.01 18.18 6.49
N PHE A 443 -21.77 18.10 6.00
CA PHE A 443 -21.00 19.28 5.63
C PHE A 443 -21.68 20.08 4.52
N ALA A 444 -22.01 19.44 3.40
CA ALA A 444 -22.64 20.11 2.27
C ALA A 444 -24.00 20.72 2.64
N LYS A 445 -24.84 20.00 3.40
CA LYS A 445 -26.13 20.51 3.89
C LYS A 445 -25.97 21.77 4.73
N ARG A 446 -25.03 21.76 5.69
CA ARG A 446 -24.85 22.87 6.62
C ARG A 446 -24.14 24.05 5.98
N ASP A 447 -23.19 23.82 5.08
CA ASP A 447 -22.58 24.90 4.31
C ASP A 447 -23.59 25.59 3.40
N LYS A 448 -24.59 24.86 2.87
CA LYS A 448 -25.68 25.47 2.11
C LYS A 448 -26.52 26.45 2.95
N GLU A 449 -26.63 26.21 4.25
CA GLU A 449 -27.31 27.12 5.19
C GLU A 449 -26.40 28.32 5.54
N LEU A 450 -25.09 28.10 5.68
CA LEU A 450 -24.11 29.15 6.05
C LEU A 450 -23.70 30.06 4.88
N PHE A 451 -23.72 29.54 3.66
CA PHE A 451 -23.29 30.23 2.44
C PHE A 451 -24.36 30.10 1.34
N PRO A 452 -25.53 30.75 1.50
CA PRO A 452 -26.68 30.57 0.61
C PRO A 452 -26.42 31.02 -0.84
N ASP A 453 -25.45 31.92 -1.05
CA ASP A 453 -25.09 32.43 -2.38
C ASP A 453 -24.21 31.47 -3.20
N ARG A 454 -23.74 30.37 -2.58
CA ARG A 454 -22.84 29.41 -3.23
C ARG A 454 -23.60 28.20 -3.77
N ASN A 455 -23.16 27.71 -4.93
CA ASN A 455 -23.70 26.47 -5.50
C ASN A 455 -23.07 25.24 -4.84
N ILE A 456 -23.62 24.84 -3.69
CA ILE A 456 -23.11 23.71 -2.90
C ILE A 456 -23.82 22.40 -3.32
N PRO A 457 -23.07 21.33 -3.63
CA PRO A 457 -23.64 20.04 -4.03
C PRO A 457 -24.40 19.38 -2.87
N THR A 458 -25.02 18.22 -3.14
CA THR A 458 -25.74 17.49 -2.09
C THR A 458 -24.81 16.78 -1.10
N PHE A 459 -23.62 16.38 -1.56
CA PHE A 459 -22.57 15.79 -0.76
C PHE A 459 -21.23 16.29 -1.32
N TYR A 460 -20.21 16.31 -0.47
CA TYR A 460 -18.83 16.58 -0.90
C TYR A 460 -18.09 15.30 -1.22
N THR A 461 -17.11 15.39 -2.12
CA THR A 461 -16.26 14.27 -2.49
C THR A 461 -15.44 13.82 -1.27
N ASN A 462 -15.37 12.50 -1.07
CA ASN A 462 -14.64 11.92 0.06
C ASN A 462 -13.16 12.31 0.00
N SER A 463 -12.63 12.82 1.11
CA SER A 463 -11.21 13.14 1.29
C SER A 463 -10.57 13.90 0.11
N THR A 464 -9.65 13.26 -0.60
CA THR A 464 -8.96 13.72 -1.82
C THR A 464 -9.20 12.78 -3.00
N MET A 465 -10.29 12.01 -2.96
CA MET A 465 -10.70 11.16 -4.07
C MET A 465 -11.05 11.99 -5.30
N LEU A 466 -10.97 11.34 -6.47
CA LEU A 466 -11.63 11.86 -7.66
C LEU A 466 -13.15 11.88 -7.42
N PRO A 467 -13.88 12.87 -7.96
CA PRO A 467 -15.33 12.79 -8.07
C PRO A 467 -15.76 11.48 -8.72
N VAL A 468 -16.83 10.88 -8.19
CA VAL A 468 -17.26 9.52 -8.57
C VAL A 468 -17.72 9.38 -10.02
N ASP A 469 -17.91 10.48 -10.73
CA ASP A 469 -18.33 10.58 -12.13
C ASP A 469 -17.19 11.03 -13.07
N THR A 470 -15.94 11.06 -12.61
CA THR A 470 -14.80 11.55 -13.40
C THR A 470 -14.45 10.63 -14.58
N THR A 471 -14.01 9.40 -14.30
CA THR A 471 -13.52 8.44 -15.31
C THR A 471 -14.10 7.04 -15.08
N GLU A 472 -14.19 6.27 -16.16
CA GLU A 472 -14.47 4.83 -16.12
C GLU A 472 -13.19 3.99 -16.21
N ASP A 473 -12.02 4.59 -16.44
CA ASP A 473 -10.75 3.86 -16.53
C ASP A 473 -10.15 3.65 -15.13
N LEU A 474 -10.08 2.39 -14.72
CA LEU A 474 -9.50 1.98 -13.44
C LEU A 474 -8.03 2.41 -13.29
N PHE A 475 -7.24 2.26 -14.34
CA PHE A 475 -5.79 2.53 -14.30
C PHE A 475 -5.51 4.03 -14.31
N GLU A 476 -6.31 4.81 -15.05
CA GLU A 476 -6.27 6.28 -14.97
C GLU A 476 -6.56 6.76 -13.55
N ALA A 477 -7.64 6.25 -12.94
CA ALA A 477 -8.03 6.60 -11.58
C ALA A 477 -6.96 6.21 -10.56
N MET A 478 -6.41 4.99 -10.65
CA MET A 478 -5.31 4.49 -9.81
C MET A 478 -4.06 5.37 -9.96
N SER A 479 -3.64 5.67 -11.18
CA SER A 479 -2.47 6.52 -11.47
C SER A 479 -2.63 7.94 -10.93
N HIS A 480 -3.82 8.52 -11.01
CA HIS A 480 -4.09 9.80 -10.38
C HIS A 480 -4.03 9.70 -8.85
N GLN A 481 -4.67 8.68 -8.28
CA GLN A 481 -4.87 8.55 -6.84
C GLN A 481 -3.63 8.07 -6.07
N GLU A 482 -2.65 7.44 -6.73
CA GLU A 482 -1.48 6.86 -6.08
C GLU A 482 -0.78 7.81 -5.09
N GLU A 483 -0.27 8.96 -5.57
CA GLU A 483 0.45 9.91 -4.71
C GLU A 483 -0.42 10.48 -3.58
N LEU A 484 -1.72 10.71 -3.84
CA LEU A 484 -2.66 11.22 -2.86
C LEU A 484 -2.92 10.19 -1.76
N GLN A 485 -3.16 8.94 -2.12
CA GLN A 485 -3.40 7.87 -1.15
C GLN A 485 -2.13 7.53 -0.35
N CYS A 486 -0.96 7.53 -1.00
CA CYS A 486 0.33 7.35 -0.32
C CYS A 486 0.72 8.53 0.58
N SER A 487 0.09 9.70 0.44
CA SER A 487 0.34 10.86 1.31
C SER A 487 -0.32 10.74 2.69
N TYR A 488 -1.31 9.87 2.85
CA TYR A 488 -1.95 9.64 4.15
C TYR A 488 -1.03 8.83 5.07
N THR A 489 -0.91 9.28 6.32
CA THR A 489 -0.18 8.59 7.39
C THR A 489 -1.09 7.82 8.33
N GLY A 490 -2.40 7.82 8.06
CA GLY A 490 -3.44 7.08 8.76
C GLY A 490 -4.29 6.28 7.79
N GLY A 491 -5.61 6.27 8.00
CA GLY A 491 -6.57 5.54 7.18
C GLY A 491 -6.59 5.92 5.70
N THR A 492 -6.33 4.99 4.78
CA THR A 492 -6.62 5.16 3.34
C THR A 492 -7.13 3.86 2.70
N VAL A 493 -7.96 3.98 1.66
CA VAL A 493 -8.36 2.85 0.80
C VAL A 493 -8.74 3.36 -0.58
N PHE A 494 -8.35 2.64 -1.62
CA PHE A 494 -8.91 2.80 -2.95
C PHE A 494 -9.99 1.74 -3.21
N HIS A 495 -11.20 2.21 -3.52
CA HIS A 495 -12.31 1.35 -3.91
C HIS A 495 -12.39 1.26 -5.43
N ALA A 496 -11.98 0.13 -6.01
CA ALA A 496 -12.25 -0.17 -7.41
C ALA A 496 -13.73 -0.57 -7.54
N PHE A 497 -14.62 0.41 -7.70
CA PHE A 497 -16.05 0.20 -7.91
C PHE A 497 -16.31 -0.48 -9.25
N LEU A 498 -16.65 -1.76 -9.21
CA LEU A 498 -16.99 -2.60 -10.35
C LEU A 498 -18.52 -2.62 -10.53
N GLY A 499 -18.99 -2.75 -11.76
CA GLY A 499 -20.42 -2.83 -12.06
C GLY A 499 -21.05 -4.09 -11.47
N GLU A 500 -20.62 -5.25 -11.92
CA GLU A 500 -21.13 -6.55 -11.48
C GLU A 500 -20.01 -7.49 -11.06
N GLN A 501 -20.37 -8.69 -10.60
CA GLN A 501 -19.43 -9.75 -10.25
C GLN A 501 -18.44 -10.00 -11.40
N LEU A 502 -17.19 -10.28 -11.04
CA LEU A 502 -16.17 -10.67 -12.01
C LEU A 502 -16.47 -12.07 -12.59
N PRO A 503 -16.27 -12.28 -13.90
CA PRO A 503 -16.54 -13.55 -14.59
C PRO A 503 -15.98 -14.81 -13.93
N ASN A 504 -14.80 -14.72 -13.31
CA ASN A 504 -14.18 -15.84 -12.61
C ASN A 504 -13.16 -15.38 -11.56
N TRP A 505 -12.75 -16.29 -10.71
CA TRP A 505 -11.79 -16.04 -9.64
C TRP A 505 -10.38 -15.71 -10.15
N LYS A 506 -9.95 -16.27 -11.29
CA LYS A 506 -8.62 -15.99 -11.87
C LYS A 506 -8.50 -14.53 -12.26
N LEU A 507 -9.57 -13.95 -12.79
CA LEU A 507 -9.61 -12.53 -13.12
C LEU A 507 -9.51 -11.64 -11.86
N ALA A 508 -10.22 -11.98 -10.79
CA ALA A 508 -10.11 -11.25 -9.52
C ALA A 508 -8.68 -11.29 -8.98
N ARG A 509 -8.07 -12.48 -9.00
CA ARG A 509 -6.68 -12.70 -8.64
C ARG A 509 -5.72 -11.88 -9.51
N ASP A 510 -5.82 -11.98 -10.82
CA ASP A 510 -4.91 -11.34 -11.77
C ASP A 510 -5.03 -9.82 -11.71
N LEU A 511 -6.24 -9.30 -11.48
CA LEU A 511 -6.47 -7.87 -11.26
C LEU A 511 -5.80 -7.40 -9.97
N ILE A 512 -5.99 -8.10 -8.83
CA ILE A 512 -5.30 -7.75 -7.58
C ILE A 512 -3.79 -7.82 -7.77
N LYS A 513 -3.25 -8.90 -8.33
CA LYS A 513 -1.82 -9.06 -8.64
C LYS A 513 -1.29 -7.89 -9.45
N THR A 514 -2.01 -7.49 -10.49
CA THR A 514 -1.62 -6.36 -11.36
C THR A 514 -1.65 -5.04 -10.60
N LEU A 515 -2.71 -4.77 -9.84
CA LEU A 515 -2.86 -3.52 -9.09
C LEU A 515 -1.80 -3.39 -7.99
N THR A 516 -1.52 -4.45 -7.24
CA THR A 516 -0.52 -4.43 -6.15
C THR A 516 0.91 -4.37 -6.68
N ALA A 517 1.18 -4.96 -7.85
CA ALA A 517 2.50 -4.86 -8.48
C ALA A 517 2.76 -3.50 -9.12
N ARG A 518 1.74 -2.89 -9.75
CA ARG A 518 1.90 -1.63 -10.51
C ARG A 518 1.85 -0.37 -9.65
N TYR A 519 1.10 -0.38 -8.56
CA TYR A 519 0.83 0.81 -7.76
C TYR A 519 1.19 0.62 -6.30
N ARG A 520 1.60 1.72 -5.66
CA ARG A 520 1.98 1.75 -4.23
C ARG A 520 0.82 2.01 -3.28
N ILE A 521 -0.43 1.96 -3.78
CA ILE A 521 -1.62 2.22 -2.97
C ILE A 521 -1.72 1.19 -1.84
N PRO A 522 -1.81 1.62 -0.55
CA PRO A 522 -1.71 0.71 0.59
C PRO A 522 -2.87 -0.30 0.71
N TYR A 523 -4.10 0.15 0.49
CA TYR A 523 -5.29 -0.69 0.62
C TYR A 523 -6.16 -0.61 -0.62
N ILE A 524 -6.51 -1.78 -1.15
CA ILE A 524 -7.27 -1.91 -2.38
C ILE A 524 -8.46 -2.83 -2.13
N THR A 525 -9.57 -2.51 -2.77
CA THR A 525 -10.75 -3.38 -2.79
C THR A 525 -11.33 -3.45 -4.19
N LEU A 526 -11.79 -4.63 -4.59
CA LEU A 526 -12.68 -4.80 -5.74
C LEU A 526 -14.10 -4.74 -5.22
N THR A 527 -14.97 -3.94 -5.84
CA THR A 527 -16.29 -3.64 -5.29
C THR A 527 -17.38 -3.82 -6.35
N PRO A 528 -17.84 -5.05 -6.61
CA PRO A 528 -18.97 -5.29 -7.50
C PRO A 528 -20.30 -4.88 -6.84
N THR A 529 -21.30 -4.56 -7.66
CA THR A 529 -22.69 -4.44 -7.24
C THR A 529 -23.42 -5.75 -7.55
N PHE A 530 -24.29 -6.17 -6.63
CA PHE A 530 -25.08 -7.40 -6.80
C PHE A 530 -26.42 -7.25 -6.09
N SER A 531 -27.35 -8.14 -6.36
CA SER A 531 -28.71 -8.08 -5.79
C SER A 531 -29.08 -9.41 -5.12
N ILE A 532 -29.85 -9.38 -4.04
CA ILE A 532 -30.35 -10.58 -3.36
C ILE A 532 -31.87 -10.63 -3.48
N CYS A 533 -32.38 -11.67 -4.15
CA CYS A 533 -33.79 -11.98 -4.25
C CYS A 533 -34.24 -12.82 -3.04
N PRO A 534 -35.37 -12.51 -2.39
CA PRO A 534 -35.85 -13.29 -1.24
C PRO A 534 -36.20 -14.74 -1.58
N VAL A 535 -36.53 -15.04 -2.83
CA VAL A 535 -36.91 -16.39 -3.29
C VAL A 535 -35.72 -17.15 -3.86
N HIS A 536 -34.86 -16.46 -4.62
CA HIS A 536 -33.85 -17.12 -5.44
C HIS A 536 -32.40 -16.77 -5.07
N GLY A 537 -32.19 -15.99 -4.00
CA GLY A 537 -30.88 -15.59 -3.53
C GLY A 537 -30.15 -14.66 -4.50
N TYR A 538 -28.84 -14.86 -4.62
CA TYR A 538 -27.92 -14.00 -5.35
C TYR A 538 -28.31 -13.75 -6.82
N ARG A 539 -28.15 -12.52 -7.27
CA ARG A 539 -28.35 -12.02 -8.63
C ARG A 539 -27.19 -11.13 -9.04
N VAL A 540 -26.71 -11.35 -10.26
CA VAL A 540 -25.56 -10.64 -10.82
C VAL A 540 -25.97 -9.21 -11.15
N GLY A 541 -25.19 -8.25 -10.67
CA GLY A 541 -25.39 -6.83 -10.93
C GLY A 541 -26.54 -6.19 -10.16
N GLU A 542 -26.80 -4.93 -10.48
CA GLU A 542 -27.92 -4.16 -9.97
C GLU A 542 -29.22 -4.57 -10.68
N GLN A 543 -30.12 -5.23 -9.95
CA GLN A 543 -31.40 -5.70 -10.44
C GLN A 543 -32.49 -5.34 -9.43
N PRO A 544 -33.15 -4.16 -9.52
CA PRO A 544 -34.17 -3.75 -8.56
C PRO A 544 -35.31 -4.78 -8.38
N GLU A 545 -35.63 -5.51 -9.45
CA GLU A 545 -36.59 -6.60 -9.48
C GLU A 545 -35.93 -7.88 -10.01
N CYS A 546 -36.30 -9.03 -9.46
CA CYS A 546 -35.75 -10.31 -9.88
C CYS A 546 -36.32 -10.71 -11.24
N ALA A 547 -35.47 -10.90 -12.25
CA ALA A 547 -35.89 -11.35 -13.58
C ALA A 547 -36.64 -12.70 -13.59
N ALA A 548 -36.50 -13.52 -12.54
CA ALA A 548 -37.11 -14.85 -12.45
C ALA A 548 -38.50 -14.87 -11.79
N CYS A 549 -38.77 -14.01 -10.79
CA CYS A 549 -40.07 -13.98 -10.09
C CYS A 549 -40.76 -12.60 -10.03
N GLY A 550 -40.10 -11.53 -10.46
CA GLY A 550 -40.63 -10.17 -10.36
C GLY A 550 -40.59 -9.56 -8.95
N GLU A 551 -40.15 -10.29 -7.94
CA GLU A 551 -40.02 -9.77 -6.57
C GLU A 551 -38.92 -8.71 -6.46
N LEU A 552 -39.15 -7.72 -5.61
CA LEU A 552 -38.16 -6.69 -5.27
C LEU A 552 -36.93 -7.33 -4.63
N THR A 553 -35.74 -6.93 -5.09
CA THR A 553 -34.47 -7.42 -4.54
C THR A 553 -33.84 -6.42 -3.56
N LEU A 554 -32.87 -6.89 -2.80
CA LEU A 554 -31.95 -6.05 -2.06
C LEU A 554 -30.68 -5.84 -2.91
N VAL A 555 -30.51 -4.65 -3.48
CA VAL A 555 -29.27 -4.28 -4.17
C VAL A 555 -28.20 -3.94 -3.13
N TYR A 556 -27.07 -4.65 -3.14
CA TYR A 556 -25.94 -4.45 -2.24
C TYR A 556 -24.76 -3.80 -2.97
N SER A 557 -24.09 -2.89 -2.27
CA SER A 557 -22.84 -2.28 -2.71
C SER A 557 -22.01 -1.85 -1.50
N ARG A 558 -20.68 -1.76 -1.66
CA ARG A 558 -19.77 -1.18 -0.67
C ARG A 558 -19.51 0.27 -1.09
N ILE A 559 -20.05 1.23 -0.35
CA ILE A 559 -19.90 2.66 -0.70
C ILE A 559 -18.69 3.27 0.03
N VAL A 560 -18.63 3.14 1.36
CA VAL A 560 -17.58 3.75 2.19
C VAL A 560 -16.64 2.75 2.85
N GLY A 561 -17.01 1.46 2.85
CA GLY A 561 -16.13 0.42 3.36
C GLY A 561 -16.75 -0.92 3.75
N TYR A 562 -18.06 -1.01 3.91
CA TYR A 562 -18.75 -2.26 4.21
C TYR A 562 -19.99 -2.39 3.33
N PHE A 563 -20.52 -3.61 3.22
CA PHE A 563 -21.69 -3.90 2.39
C PHE A 563 -22.98 -3.61 3.13
N ARG A 564 -23.86 -2.83 2.50
CA ARG A 564 -25.26 -2.63 2.91
C ARG A 564 -26.16 -2.53 1.70
N PRO A 565 -27.46 -2.83 1.84
CA PRO A 565 -28.45 -2.50 0.83
C PRO A 565 -28.38 -1.01 0.46
N THR A 566 -28.41 -0.70 -0.84
CA THR A 566 -28.29 0.68 -1.36
C THR A 566 -29.35 1.62 -0.76
N ARG A 567 -30.55 1.11 -0.48
CA ARG A 567 -31.66 1.83 0.15
C ARG A 567 -31.44 2.24 1.62
N ASP A 568 -30.51 1.57 2.31
CA ASP A 568 -30.25 1.81 3.74
C ASP A 568 -29.23 2.95 3.96
N TRP A 569 -28.54 3.36 2.89
CA TRP A 569 -27.57 4.45 2.96
C TRP A 569 -28.26 5.81 3.07
N ASN A 570 -27.60 6.74 3.76
CA ASN A 570 -28.06 8.12 3.85
C ASN A 570 -28.18 8.78 2.45
N ARG A 571 -28.90 9.91 2.40
CA ARG A 571 -29.18 10.63 1.15
C ARG A 571 -27.94 11.03 0.36
N GLY A 572 -26.84 11.39 1.04
CA GLY A 572 -25.58 11.73 0.37
C GLY A 572 -24.99 10.54 -0.34
N LYS A 573 -24.82 9.43 0.37
CA LYS A 573 -24.26 8.18 -0.17
C LYS A 573 -25.15 7.51 -1.19
N SER A 574 -26.47 7.57 -1.02
CA SER A 574 -27.43 7.18 -2.06
C SER A 574 -27.23 7.97 -3.35
N LYS A 575 -27.05 9.29 -3.26
CA LYS A 575 -26.83 10.12 -4.45
C LYS A 575 -25.45 9.91 -5.06
N GLU A 576 -24.42 9.72 -4.23
CA GLU A 576 -23.07 9.34 -4.69
C GLU A 576 -23.13 8.05 -5.50
N PHE A 577 -23.82 7.02 -5.01
CA PHE A 577 -23.98 5.75 -5.73
C PHE A 577 -24.63 5.93 -7.09
N VAL A 578 -25.71 6.73 -7.19
CA VAL A 578 -26.41 6.99 -8.47
C VAL A 578 -25.54 7.78 -9.46
N GLN A 579 -24.69 8.69 -8.99
CA GLN A 579 -23.80 9.48 -9.85
C GLN A 579 -22.56 8.71 -10.30
N ARG A 580 -22.24 7.61 -9.62
CA ARG A 580 -20.98 6.91 -9.79
C ARG A 580 -20.87 6.25 -11.16
N LYS A 581 -19.75 6.54 -11.84
CA LYS A 581 -19.27 5.73 -12.94
C LYS A 581 -18.55 4.50 -12.39
N VAL A 582 -18.95 3.33 -12.85
CA VAL A 582 -18.27 2.08 -12.50
C VAL A 582 -17.04 1.91 -13.37
N TYR A 583 -15.94 1.46 -12.79
CA TYR A 583 -14.72 1.27 -13.54
C TYR A 583 -14.85 0.09 -14.50
N LYS A 584 -14.54 0.36 -15.77
CA LYS A 584 -14.32 -0.65 -16.78
C LYS A 584 -12.89 -1.14 -16.64
N TYR A 585 -12.76 -2.44 -16.51
CA TYR A 585 -11.53 -3.15 -16.78
C TYR A 585 -11.71 -3.69 -18.20
N GLU A 586 -11.15 -3.05 -19.22
CA GLU A 586 -11.21 -3.65 -20.55
C GLU A 586 -10.51 -5.00 -20.47
N THR A 587 -11.17 -6.07 -20.93
CA THR A 587 -10.54 -7.40 -21.02
C THR A 587 -9.34 -7.41 -21.98
N GLY A 588 -9.15 -6.33 -22.77
CA GLY A 588 -7.95 -6.06 -23.56
C GLY A 588 -6.88 -5.19 -22.87
N LEU A 589 -7.15 -4.68 -21.65
CA LEU A 589 -6.22 -3.92 -20.79
C LEU A 589 -5.90 -4.63 -19.46
N LEU A 590 -6.56 -5.75 -19.15
CA LEU A 590 -5.78 -6.84 -18.58
C LEU A 590 -4.75 -7.14 -19.65
N PRO A 591 -3.46 -6.95 -19.37
CA PRO A 591 -2.48 -7.30 -20.35
C PRO A 591 -2.72 -8.77 -20.64
N ASP A 592 -3.08 -9.08 -21.90
CA ASP A 592 -3.36 -10.44 -22.34
C ASP A 592 -2.17 -11.26 -21.82
N THR A 593 -2.41 -12.11 -20.81
CA THR A 593 -1.33 -12.87 -20.17
C THR A 593 -0.74 -13.87 -21.16
N ASN A 594 -1.37 -14.00 -22.33
CA ASN A 594 -0.89 -14.70 -23.51
C ASN A 594 -0.25 -13.80 -24.58
N SER A 595 -0.25 -12.47 -24.45
CA SER A 595 0.59 -11.64 -25.31
C SER A 595 2.04 -11.83 -24.90
N GLU A 596 2.85 -12.28 -25.85
CA GLU A 596 4.28 -12.53 -25.67
C GLU A 596 5.00 -11.30 -25.08
N SER A 597 4.56 -10.08 -25.43
CA SER A 597 5.10 -8.83 -24.89
C SER A 597 4.93 -8.67 -23.38
N VAL A 598 3.77 -9.04 -22.83
CA VAL A 598 3.45 -8.90 -21.40
C VAL A 598 4.18 -9.93 -20.57
N GLN A 599 4.30 -11.17 -21.09
CA GLN A 599 5.09 -12.21 -20.46
C GLN A 599 6.56 -11.79 -20.34
N LEU A 600 7.11 -11.17 -21.38
CA LEU A 600 8.48 -10.66 -21.38
C LEU A 600 8.63 -9.47 -20.42
N GLU A 601 7.67 -8.53 -20.36
CA GLU A 601 7.67 -7.43 -19.39
C GLU A 601 7.68 -7.92 -17.93
N ASN A 602 6.85 -8.91 -17.59
CA ASN A 602 6.85 -9.51 -16.26
C ASN A 602 8.16 -10.24 -15.94
N GLN A 603 8.77 -10.92 -16.92
CA GLN A 603 10.08 -11.54 -16.76
C GLN A 603 11.17 -10.50 -16.52
N VAL A 604 11.11 -9.33 -17.17
CA VAL A 604 12.06 -8.22 -16.91
C VAL A 604 11.86 -7.63 -15.52
N ALA A 605 10.62 -7.41 -15.10
CA ALA A 605 10.31 -6.83 -13.79
C ALA A 605 10.80 -7.69 -12.61
N ALA A 606 10.91 -9.01 -12.81
CA ALA A 606 11.43 -9.95 -11.81
C ALA A 606 12.97 -9.94 -11.66
N ILE A 607 13.70 -9.15 -12.47
CA ILE A 607 15.17 -9.08 -12.41
C ILE A 607 15.58 -7.96 -11.45
N HIS A 608 16.08 -8.34 -10.27
CA HIS A 608 16.54 -7.37 -9.26
C HIS A 608 18.08 -7.13 -9.28
N ASP A 609 18.86 -8.07 -9.84
CA ASP A 609 20.34 -8.08 -9.78
C ASP A 609 21.04 -7.46 -11.01
N LEU A 610 20.43 -6.48 -11.67
CA LEU A 610 21.05 -5.75 -12.79
C LEU A 610 20.71 -4.24 -12.68
N PRO A 611 21.56 -3.45 -12.02
CA PRO A 611 21.27 -2.05 -11.76
C PRO A 611 21.48 -1.19 -13.00
N VAL A 612 20.42 -0.49 -13.43
CA VAL A 612 20.49 0.56 -14.44
C VAL A 612 21.02 1.83 -13.77
N ALA A 613 22.17 2.30 -14.24
CA ALA A 613 22.81 3.52 -13.76
C ALA A 613 22.48 4.73 -14.64
N GLY A 614 22.12 4.50 -15.90
CA GLY A 614 21.60 5.53 -16.80
C GLY A 614 21.09 4.93 -18.09
N PHE A 615 20.25 5.68 -18.80
CA PHE A 615 19.61 5.22 -20.03
C PHE A 615 19.49 6.32 -21.09
N ILE A 616 20.14 6.09 -22.24
CA ILE A 616 20.03 6.96 -23.42
C ILE A 616 19.07 6.30 -24.41
N LYS A 617 17.92 6.93 -24.61
CA LYS A 617 16.83 6.42 -25.46
C LYS A 617 17.22 6.23 -26.93
N SER A 618 18.17 7.02 -27.44
CA SER A 618 18.60 6.97 -28.84
C SER A 618 20.04 7.47 -29.04
N THR A 619 20.82 6.75 -29.86
CA THR A 619 22.14 7.11 -30.40
C THR A 619 22.25 6.63 -31.84
N LEU A 620 23.13 7.26 -32.64
CA LEU A 620 23.38 6.95 -34.05
C LEU A 620 24.77 6.33 -34.31
N SER A 621 25.65 6.26 -33.29
CA SER A 621 27.06 5.87 -33.48
C SER A 621 27.51 4.64 -32.69
N ASP A 622 26.83 4.29 -31.61
CA ASP A 622 27.39 3.33 -30.63
C ASP A 622 27.09 1.86 -30.94
N TYR A 623 26.41 1.55 -32.05
CA TYR A 623 26.18 0.15 -32.48
C TYR A 623 26.64 -0.04 -33.93
N PRO A 624 27.82 -0.65 -34.16
CA PRO A 624 28.34 -0.90 -35.50
C PRO A 624 27.35 -1.70 -36.37
N GLY A 625 27.08 -1.20 -37.57
CA GLY A 625 26.15 -1.83 -38.51
C GLY A 625 24.67 -1.60 -38.24
N LYS A 626 24.30 -0.77 -37.24
CA LYS A 626 22.92 -0.35 -36.97
C LYS A 626 22.82 1.18 -37.08
N ALA A 627 21.77 1.67 -37.75
CA ALA A 627 21.57 3.10 -37.95
C ALA A 627 21.18 3.84 -36.65
N GLN A 628 20.55 3.14 -35.71
CA GLN A 628 20.09 3.69 -34.44
C GLN A 628 20.08 2.61 -33.35
N ALA A 629 20.42 2.98 -32.12
CA ALA A 629 20.36 2.12 -30.94
C ALA A 629 19.98 2.91 -29.68
N SER A 630 19.62 2.21 -28.61
CA SER A 630 19.56 2.79 -27.24
C SER A 630 20.75 2.30 -26.43
N ILE A 631 21.16 3.02 -25.39
CA ILE A 631 22.27 2.64 -24.51
C ILE A 631 21.77 2.53 -23.08
N MET A 632 21.99 1.39 -22.45
CA MET A 632 21.78 1.19 -21.02
C MET A 632 23.14 1.06 -20.32
N PHE A 633 23.37 1.89 -19.32
CA PHE A 633 24.57 1.85 -18.49
C PHE A 633 24.32 1.06 -17.21
N THR A 634 25.21 0.12 -16.86
CA THR A 634 25.16 -0.58 -15.57
C THR A 634 25.98 0.14 -14.50
N SER A 635 25.60 -0.03 -13.23
CA SER A 635 26.33 0.57 -12.09
C SER A 635 27.47 -0.31 -11.61
N ARG A 636 28.56 0.27 -11.13
CA ARG A 636 29.76 -0.39 -10.56
C ARG A 636 30.60 -1.15 -11.58
N CYS A 637 31.93 -1.08 -11.40
CA CYS A 637 32.91 -1.81 -12.19
C CYS A 637 33.94 -2.44 -11.27
N ASN A 638 34.30 -3.70 -11.49
CA ASN A 638 35.29 -4.40 -10.68
C ASN A 638 36.73 -3.90 -10.88
N LEU A 639 37.03 -3.31 -12.04
CA LEU A 639 38.32 -2.67 -12.28
C LEU A 639 38.42 -1.28 -11.65
N ALA A 640 37.31 -0.52 -11.63
CA ALA A 640 37.23 0.84 -11.08
C ALA A 640 38.49 1.69 -11.38
N CYS A 641 38.87 1.76 -12.66
CA CYS A 641 40.13 2.38 -13.07
C CYS A 641 40.15 3.86 -12.65
N PRO A 642 41.24 4.36 -12.02
CA PRO A 642 41.32 5.74 -11.53
C PRO A 642 41.02 6.81 -12.59
N TRP A 643 41.37 6.53 -13.85
CA TRP A 643 41.15 7.40 -15.00
C TRP A 643 39.79 7.22 -15.70
N CYS A 644 38.87 6.42 -15.16
CA CYS A 644 37.59 6.18 -15.80
C CYS A 644 36.74 7.47 -15.86
N HIS A 645 36.34 7.90 -17.06
CA HIS A 645 35.48 9.07 -17.27
C HIS A 645 34.02 8.86 -16.83
N ASN A 646 33.64 7.62 -16.50
CA ASN A 646 32.33 7.23 -16.00
C ASN A 646 32.35 7.06 -14.46
N GLY A 647 33.09 7.92 -13.75
CA GLY A 647 33.27 7.87 -12.30
C GLY A 647 31.97 7.71 -11.51
N PRO A 648 30.93 8.54 -11.75
CA PRO A 648 29.62 8.41 -11.10
C PRO A 648 29.02 7.01 -11.22
N LEU A 649 29.01 6.44 -12.43
CA LEU A 649 28.48 5.09 -12.69
C LEU A 649 29.28 4.02 -11.94
N VAL A 650 30.60 4.15 -11.89
CA VAL A 650 31.50 3.23 -11.17
C VAL A 650 31.32 3.32 -9.66
N GLN A 651 31.07 4.52 -9.12
CA GLN A 651 30.79 4.75 -7.69
C GLN A 651 29.39 4.27 -7.27
N GLY A 652 28.53 3.99 -8.25
CA GLY A 652 27.21 3.41 -8.03
C GLY A 652 26.09 4.42 -7.97
N GLU A 653 26.31 5.65 -8.49
CA GLU A 653 25.22 6.59 -8.79
C GLU A 653 24.29 5.98 -9.85
N ARG A 654 23.00 6.29 -9.73
CA ARG A 654 21.94 5.72 -10.57
C ARG A 654 20.88 6.76 -10.87
N ASP A 655 20.39 6.74 -12.10
CA ASP A 655 19.15 7.40 -12.49
C ASP A 655 17.92 6.64 -11.98
N ASP A 656 16.78 7.34 -11.87
CA ASP A 656 15.47 6.76 -11.55
C ASP A 656 14.85 6.09 -12.79
N VAL A 657 15.54 5.07 -13.33
CA VAL A 657 15.11 4.30 -14.50
C VAL A 657 15.24 2.81 -14.20
N SER A 658 14.15 2.05 -14.36
CA SER A 658 14.14 0.61 -14.15
C SER A 658 14.50 -0.18 -15.42
N LEU A 659 14.87 -1.46 -15.28
CA LEU A 659 15.01 -2.37 -16.42
C LEU A 659 13.72 -2.51 -17.23
N LEU A 660 12.57 -2.43 -16.56
CA LEU A 660 11.27 -2.48 -17.20
C LEU A 660 11.05 -1.27 -18.10
N ASP A 661 11.50 -0.08 -17.68
CA ASP A 661 11.41 1.14 -18.49
C ASP A 661 12.29 1.03 -19.75
N VAL A 662 13.51 0.49 -19.59
CA VAL A 662 14.42 0.20 -20.72
C VAL A 662 13.74 -0.77 -21.69
N PHE A 663 13.16 -1.86 -21.18
CA PHE A 663 12.51 -2.87 -22.02
C PHE A 663 11.27 -2.34 -22.73
N LYS A 664 10.39 -1.61 -22.03
CA LYS A 664 9.19 -0.99 -22.63
C LYS A 664 9.55 0.01 -23.72
N HIS A 665 10.57 0.83 -23.50
CA HIS A 665 11.09 1.73 -24.51
C HIS A 665 11.60 0.97 -25.74
N LEU A 666 12.40 -0.08 -25.55
CA LEU A 666 12.93 -0.88 -26.66
C LEU A 666 11.84 -1.61 -27.43
N ASN A 667 10.85 -2.16 -26.72
CA ASN A 667 9.76 -2.93 -27.34
C ASN A 667 8.83 -2.04 -28.17
N SER A 668 8.63 -0.77 -27.75
CA SER A 668 7.88 0.23 -28.51
C SER A 668 8.71 0.94 -29.58
N SER A 669 10.04 0.89 -29.49
CA SER A 669 10.93 1.50 -30.47
C SER A 669 10.99 0.71 -31.78
N SER A 670 11.11 1.43 -32.90
CA SER A 670 11.25 0.80 -34.22
C SER A 670 12.63 0.19 -34.47
N HIS A 671 13.68 0.69 -33.80
CA HIS A 671 15.06 0.24 -34.04
C HIS A 671 15.40 -1.08 -33.34
N LYS A 672 14.75 -1.42 -32.22
CA LYS A 672 14.95 -2.67 -31.45
C LYS A 672 16.44 -3.07 -31.29
N CYS A 673 17.29 -2.09 -30.95
CA CYS A 673 18.73 -2.30 -30.75
C CYS A 673 19.15 -1.71 -29.41
N LEU A 674 19.81 -2.51 -28.56
CA LEU A 674 20.32 -2.09 -27.25
C LEU A 674 21.84 -2.29 -27.15
N VAL A 675 22.54 -1.27 -26.67
CA VAL A 675 23.92 -1.35 -26.19
C VAL A 675 23.90 -1.44 -24.67
N VAL A 676 24.39 -2.56 -24.12
CA VAL A 676 24.60 -2.74 -22.69
C VAL A 676 26.05 -2.36 -22.38
N SER A 677 26.24 -1.23 -21.70
CA SER A 677 27.56 -0.65 -21.40
C SER A 677 27.59 -0.08 -19.97
N GLY A 678 28.53 0.82 -19.65
CA GLY A 678 28.61 1.48 -18.33
C GLY A 678 29.73 0.94 -17.47
N GLY A 679 29.43 0.54 -16.24
CA GLY A 679 30.37 -0.03 -15.28
C GLY A 679 31.04 -1.32 -15.79
N GLU A 680 30.73 -2.47 -15.21
CA GLU A 680 31.04 -3.76 -15.85
C GLU A 680 29.77 -4.61 -15.87
N PRO A 681 29.08 -4.74 -17.00
CA PRO A 681 27.83 -5.49 -17.07
C PRO A 681 27.97 -6.94 -16.60
N THR A 682 29.10 -7.61 -16.90
CA THR A 682 29.27 -9.04 -16.66
C THR A 682 29.45 -9.44 -15.20
N ILE A 683 29.60 -8.48 -14.26
CA ILE A 683 29.61 -8.80 -12.82
C ILE A 683 28.21 -8.98 -12.23
N HIS A 684 27.17 -8.60 -12.97
CA HIS A 684 25.79 -8.60 -12.49
C HIS A 684 25.09 -9.91 -12.82
N LYS A 685 24.52 -10.56 -11.80
CA LYS A 685 23.80 -11.83 -11.96
C LYS A 685 22.56 -11.68 -12.85
N GLY A 686 21.92 -10.52 -12.84
CA GLY A 686 20.74 -10.22 -13.66
C GLY A 686 21.02 -10.05 -15.15
N LEU A 687 22.29 -9.96 -15.58
CA LEU A 687 22.64 -9.76 -17.00
C LEU A 687 22.12 -10.89 -17.89
N LEU A 688 22.45 -12.14 -17.58
CA LEU A 688 22.11 -13.29 -18.42
C LEU A 688 20.58 -13.48 -18.58
N PRO A 689 19.76 -13.46 -17.50
CA PRO A 689 18.31 -13.48 -17.63
C PRO A 689 17.79 -12.34 -18.50
N PHE A 690 18.31 -11.13 -18.35
CA PHE A 690 17.87 -9.98 -19.12
C PHE A 690 18.18 -10.13 -20.61
N LEU A 691 19.39 -10.58 -20.96
CA LEU A 691 19.79 -10.81 -22.34
C LEU A 691 18.91 -11.88 -23.02
N ARG A 692 18.54 -12.96 -22.32
CA ARG A 692 17.60 -13.97 -22.85
C ARG A 692 16.25 -13.37 -23.22
N ILE A 693 15.69 -12.56 -22.33
CA ILE A 693 14.40 -11.90 -22.54
C ILE A 693 14.47 -10.95 -23.74
N LEU A 694 15.53 -10.15 -23.84
CA LEU A 694 15.75 -9.25 -24.97
C LEU A 694 15.85 -10.01 -26.30
N LYS A 695 16.57 -11.15 -26.35
CA LYS A 695 16.65 -11.96 -27.57
C LYS A 695 15.31 -12.57 -27.95
N ASN A 696 14.54 -13.04 -26.97
CA ASN A 696 13.18 -13.53 -27.21
C ASN A 696 12.26 -12.42 -27.75
N ALA A 697 12.45 -11.17 -27.32
CA ALA A 697 11.73 -10.00 -27.84
C ALA A 697 12.19 -9.55 -29.25
N GLY A 698 13.16 -10.23 -29.86
CA GLY A 698 13.74 -9.88 -31.16
C GLY A 698 14.63 -8.62 -31.12
N ILE A 699 15.17 -8.27 -29.96
CA ILE A 699 16.06 -7.11 -29.81
C ILE A 699 17.49 -7.51 -30.15
N SER A 700 18.15 -6.71 -30.99
CA SER A 700 19.58 -6.85 -31.33
C SER A 700 20.42 -6.27 -30.21
N ILE A 701 21.43 -7.02 -29.73
CA ILE A 701 22.17 -6.65 -28.52
C ILE A 701 23.66 -6.50 -28.80
N LYS A 702 24.22 -5.35 -28.40
CA LYS A 702 25.65 -5.12 -28.27
C LYS A 702 26.03 -5.11 -26.78
N LEU A 703 27.04 -5.90 -26.41
CA LEU A 703 27.56 -5.94 -25.05
C LEU A 703 28.98 -5.37 -24.99
N ASP A 704 29.19 -4.35 -24.17
CA ASP A 704 30.51 -3.83 -23.82
C ASP A 704 31.00 -4.46 -22.51
N SER A 705 32.26 -4.91 -22.47
CA SER A 705 32.87 -5.52 -21.28
C SER A 705 34.36 -5.19 -21.17
N ASN A 706 34.90 -5.23 -19.96
CA ASN A 706 36.34 -5.20 -19.68
C ASN A 706 36.99 -6.60 -19.71
N GLY A 707 36.21 -7.66 -19.96
CA GLY A 707 36.68 -9.03 -20.16
C GLY A 707 37.15 -9.77 -18.91
N THR A 708 36.86 -9.27 -17.71
CA THR A 708 37.28 -9.93 -16.46
C THR A 708 36.42 -11.13 -16.05
N SER A 709 35.28 -11.38 -16.72
CA SER A 709 34.33 -12.46 -16.43
C SER A 709 34.20 -13.47 -17.60
N PRO A 710 35.24 -14.27 -17.90
CA PRO A 710 35.21 -15.21 -19.04
C PRO A 710 34.08 -16.24 -18.95
N ASP A 711 33.68 -16.67 -17.75
CA ASP A 711 32.60 -17.66 -17.57
C ASP A 711 31.25 -17.12 -18.03
N VAL A 712 30.96 -15.84 -17.75
CA VAL A 712 29.73 -15.17 -18.21
C VAL A 712 29.77 -14.99 -19.72
N LEU A 713 30.91 -14.55 -20.28
CA LEU A 713 31.07 -14.43 -21.73
C LEU A 713 30.90 -15.77 -22.46
N LYS A 714 31.48 -16.84 -21.91
CA LYS A 714 31.31 -18.20 -22.44
C LYS A 714 29.83 -18.59 -22.51
N GLN A 715 29.06 -18.26 -21.47
CA GLN A 715 27.62 -18.53 -21.44
C GLN A 715 26.84 -17.65 -22.43
N VAL A 716 27.17 -16.36 -22.50
CA VAL A 716 26.60 -15.42 -23.49
C VAL A 716 26.76 -15.95 -24.92
N PHE A 717 27.94 -16.48 -25.26
CA PHE A 717 28.19 -17.05 -26.59
C PHE A 717 27.54 -18.41 -26.81
N ALA A 718 27.58 -19.30 -25.80
CA ALA A 718 26.95 -20.62 -25.89
C ALA A 718 25.45 -20.52 -26.17
N GLU A 719 24.79 -19.53 -25.57
CA GLU A 719 23.36 -19.26 -25.72
C GLU A 719 23.04 -18.25 -26.85
N LYS A 720 24.05 -17.75 -27.58
CA LYS A 720 23.92 -16.77 -28.67
C LYS A 720 23.14 -15.51 -28.27
N LEU A 721 23.45 -14.99 -27.08
CA LEU A 721 22.67 -13.91 -26.46
C LEU A 721 23.01 -12.50 -26.97
N VAL A 722 24.04 -12.34 -27.79
CA VAL A 722 24.51 -11.03 -28.28
C VAL A 722 24.82 -11.11 -29.76
N ASP A 723 24.65 -9.99 -30.45
CA ASP A 723 24.90 -9.85 -31.89
C ASP A 723 26.18 -9.06 -32.18
N PHE A 724 26.69 -8.34 -31.17
CA PHE A 724 27.99 -7.68 -31.22
C PHE A 724 28.61 -7.65 -29.82
N VAL A 725 29.93 -7.85 -29.72
CA VAL A 725 30.65 -7.67 -28.46
C VAL A 725 31.77 -6.69 -28.64
N ALA A 726 31.94 -5.77 -27.70
CA ALA A 726 33.17 -5.04 -27.61
C ALA A 726 33.85 -5.24 -26.27
N MET A 727 35.16 -5.39 -26.34
CA MET A 727 35.97 -5.59 -25.16
C MET A 727 37.05 -4.52 -25.06
N ASP A 728 37.11 -3.85 -23.92
CA ASP A 728 38.19 -2.93 -23.62
C ASP A 728 39.41 -3.70 -23.07
N ILE A 729 40.47 -3.78 -23.87
CA ILE A 729 41.80 -4.19 -23.42
C ILE A 729 42.49 -2.94 -22.88
N LYS A 730 42.81 -2.89 -21.59
CA LYS A 730 43.29 -1.65 -20.96
C LYS A 730 44.76 -1.34 -21.25
N CYS A 731 45.62 -2.34 -21.46
CA CYS A 731 47.05 -2.24 -21.80
C CYS A 731 47.64 -3.65 -22.02
N ALA A 732 48.99 -3.78 -22.04
CA ALA A 732 49.65 -5.08 -21.96
C ALA A 732 49.26 -5.84 -20.67
N LEU A 733 49.10 -7.17 -20.75
CA LEU A 733 48.60 -7.98 -19.63
C LEU A 733 49.43 -7.87 -18.35
N GLU A 734 50.74 -7.71 -18.49
CA GLU A 734 51.68 -7.52 -17.38
C GLU A 734 51.54 -6.15 -16.68
N ASN A 735 51.07 -5.14 -17.42
CA ASN A 735 50.91 -3.77 -16.95
C ASN A 735 49.51 -3.45 -16.40
N TYR A 736 48.57 -4.41 -16.41
CA TYR A 736 47.19 -4.17 -15.97
C TYR A 736 47.09 -3.58 -14.56
N LYS A 737 47.94 -4.01 -13.62
CA LYS A 737 47.93 -3.45 -12.25
C LYS A 737 48.34 -1.98 -12.23
N ARG A 738 49.32 -1.61 -13.05
CA ARG A 738 49.82 -0.24 -13.19
C ARG A 738 48.74 0.67 -13.79
N VAL A 739 48.09 0.22 -14.87
CA VAL A 739 47.12 1.03 -15.60
C VAL A 739 45.76 1.09 -14.92
N THR A 740 45.23 -0.03 -14.42
CA THR A 740 43.87 -0.09 -13.85
C THR A 740 43.83 0.10 -12.34
N GLY A 741 44.97 0.01 -11.64
CA GLY A 741 45.05 -0.04 -10.18
C GLY A 741 44.68 -1.40 -9.58
N LYS A 742 44.23 -2.38 -10.38
CA LYS A 742 43.79 -3.71 -9.92
C LYS A 742 44.65 -4.82 -10.51
N LYS A 743 45.03 -5.78 -9.67
CA LYS A 743 45.77 -6.97 -10.12
C LYS A 743 44.77 -8.00 -10.65
N ILE A 744 44.82 -8.26 -11.95
CA ILE A 744 44.03 -9.31 -12.62
C ILE A 744 44.98 -10.42 -13.06
N LYS A 745 44.51 -11.67 -13.04
CA LYS A 745 45.28 -12.79 -13.59
C LYS A 745 45.27 -12.68 -15.12
N PRO A 746 46.44 -12.58 -15.80
CA PRO A 746 46.52 -12.48 -17.26
C PRO A 746 45.67 -13.53 -17.98
N LYS A 747 45.67 -14.76 -17.45
CA LYS A 747 44.93 -15.88 -18.05
C LYS A 747 43.42 -15.65 -18.17
N LEU A 748 42.81 -14.87 -17.27
CA LEU A 748 41.38 -14.56 -17.35
C LEU A 748 41.06 -13.71 -18.58
N LEU A 749 41.87 -12.68 -18.83
CA LEU A 749 41.70 -11.79 -19.97
C LEU A 749 42.03 -12.49 -21.28
N GLU A 750 43.11 -13.29 -21.31
CA GLU A 750 43.42 -14.16 -22.46
C GLU A 750 42.23 -15.07 -22.81
N THR A 751 41.61 -15.69 -21.80
CA THR A 751 40.46 -16.57 -22.01
C THR A 751 39.29 -15.81 -22.61
N SER A 752 38.96 -14.62 -22.10
CA SER A 752 37.90 -13.78 -22.66
C SER A 752 38.19 -13.35 -24.10
N ILE A 753 39.44 -12.96 -24.40
CA ILE A 753 39.87 -12.56 -25.74
C ILE A 753 39.76 -13.73 -26.72
N GLU A 754 40.23 -14.93 -26.34
CA GLU A 754 40.11 -16.12 -27.17
C GLU A 754 38.64 -16.53 -27.38
N LEU A 755 37.80 -16.45 -26.35
CA LEU A 755 36.35 -16.71 -26.48
C LEU A 755 35.70 -15.74 -27.47
N ILE A 756 36.01 -14.44 -27.39
CA ILE A 756 35.47 -13.43 -28.30
C ILE A 756 35.94 -13.68 -29.75
N LYS A 757 37.22 -14.01 -29.95
CA LYS A 757 37.77 -14.28 -31.29
C LYS A 757 37.23 -15.56 -31.92
N SER A 758 37.01 -16.61 -31.12
CA SER A 758 36.66 -17.94 -31.63
C SER A 758 35.16 -18.19 -31.80
N ASN A 759 34.28 -17.43 -31.14
CA ASN A 759 32.84 -17.73 -31.15
C ASN A 759 32.10 -17.31 -32.44
N GLY A 760 32.68 -16.44 -33.26
CA GLY A 760 32.11 -16.01 -34.55
C GLY A 760 31.13 -14.83 -34.49
N VAL A 761 30.79 -14.29 -33.32
CA VAL A 761 30.04 -13.03 -33.19
C VAL A 761 30.92 -11.84 -33.61
N PRO A 762 30.40 -10.88 -34.42
CA PRO A 762 31.08 -9.64 -34.72
C PRO A 762 31.58 -8.94 -33.47
N HIS A 763 32.84 -8.52 -33.46
CA HIS A 763 33.43 -7.93 -32.27
C HIS A 763 34.43 -6.83 -32.57
N GLU A 764 34.70 -6.04 -31.53
CA GLU A 764 35.68 -4.97 -31.54
C GLU A 764 36.49 -4.99 -30.24
N PHE A 765 37.81 -4.99 -30.34
CA PHE A 765 38.67 -4.74 -29.20
C PHE A 765 39.06 -3.27 -29.18
N ARG A 766 39.01 -2.66 -27.99
CA ARG A 766 39.31 -1.24 -27.81
C ARG A 766 40.37 -1.03 -26.74
N THR A 767 41.15 0.05 -26.86
CA THR A 767 42.06 0.49 -25.80
C THR A 767 42.01 2.01 -25.67
N THR A 768 41.89 2.52 -24.45
CA THR A 768 41.96 3.95 -24.17
C THR A 768 43.41 4.37 -23.92
N VAL A 769 43.91 5.33 -24.69
CA VAL A 769 45.25 5.91 -24.48
C VAL A 769 45.19 6.92 -23.37
N VAL A 770 45.61 6.51 -22.18
CA VAL A 770 45.70 7.36 -21.00
C VAL A 770 47.10 7.95 -20.91
N PRO A 771 47.26 9.29 -20.89
CA PRO A 771 48.56 9.93 -20.77
C PRO A 771 49.36 9.36 -19.59
N GLU A 772 50.65 9.13 -19.79
CA GLU A 772 51.61 8.62 -18.79
C GLU A 772 51.35 7.19 -18.29
N LEU A 773 50.19 6.58 -18.62
CA LEU A 773 49.83 5.23 -18.20
C LEU A 773 49.84 4.21 -19.33
N VAL A 774 49.43 4.57 -20.55
CA VAL A 774 49.40 3.64 -21.68
C VAL A 774 50.36 4.15 -22.74
N ASP A 775 51.45 3.41 -22.95
CA ASP A 775 52.48 3.74 -23.92
C ASP A 775 52.32 2.95 -25.24
N VAL A 776 53.24 3.16 -26.17
CA VAL A 776 53.22 2.53 -27.49
C VAL A 776 53.42 1.01 -27.39
N GLU A 777 54.23 0.52 -26.44
CA GLU A 777 54.45 -0.91 -26.23
C GLU A 777 53.18 -1.58 -25.70
N ASP A 778 52.47 -0.94 -24.76
CA ASP A 778 51.17 -1.38 -24.27
C ASP A 778 50.12 -1.48 -25.40
N LEU A 779 50.12 -0.52 -26.32
CA LEU A 779 49.21 -0.51 -27.47
C LEU A 779 49.56 -1.59 -28.50
N PHE A 780 50.84 -1.81 -28.79
CA PHE A 780 51.29 -2.91 -29.65
C PHE A 780 50.87 -4.26 -29.08
N GLU A 781 51.04 -4.45 -27.77
CA GLU A 781 50.66 -5.71 -27.12
C GLU A 781 49.14 -5.90 -27.09
N ALA A 782 48.37 -4.85 -26.80
CA ALA A 782 46.92 -4.89 -26.91
C ALA A 782 46.45 -5.22 -28.33
N LYS A 783 47.13 -4.68 -29.36
CA LYS A 783 46.86 -4.97 -30.77
C LYS A 783 47.17 -6.43 -31.10
N ARG A 784 48.32 -6.95 -30.65
CA ARG A 784 48.69 -8.36 -30.80
C ARG A 784 47.62 -9.28 -30.20
N LEU A 785 47.19 -8.99 -28.97
CA LEU A 785 46.14 -9.76 -28.28
C LEU A 785 44.80 -9.75 -29.05
N SER A 786 44.41 -8.59 -29.56
CA SER A 786 43.18 -8.42 -30.36
C SER A 786 43.19 -9.21 -31.68
N GLY A 787 44.35 -9.68 -32.15
CA GLY A 787 44.50 -10.27 -33.48
C GLY A 787 44.63 -9.23 -34.59
N GLU A 788 45.45 -8.19 -34.35
CA GLU A 788 45.81 -7.11 -35.29
C GLU A 788 44.71 -6.07 -35.56
N LYS A 789 43.55 -6.15 -34.90
CA LYS A 789 42.43 -5.20 -35.05
C LYS A 789 42.06 -4.58 -33.71
N LEU A 790 42.63 -3.41 -33.43
CA LEU A 790 42.40 -2.65 -32.21
C LEU A 790 41.89 -1.23 -32.52
N THR A 791 40.75 -0.87 -31.94
CA THR A 791 40.24 0.50 -31.96
C THR A 791 40.85 1.30 -30.81
N VAL A 792 41.61 2.33 -31.14
CA VAL A 792 42.25 3.19 -30.14
C VAL A 792 41.33 4.35 -29.79
N GLN A 793 41.11 4.58 -28.50
CA GLN A 793 40.25 5.62 -27.97
C GLN A 793 41.05 6.67 -27.21
N ARG A 794 40.62 7.92 -27.28
CA ARG A 794 41.24 9.01 -26.52
C ARG A 794 40.71 9.03 -25.08
N PHE A 795 41.60 9.23 -24.11
CA PHE A 795 41.22 9.61 -22.75
C PHE A 795 40.43 10.91 -22.76
N ARG A 796 39.28 10.93 -22.09
CA ARG A 796 38.42 12.11 -21.92
C ARG A 796 38.56 12.61 -20.49
N ASN A 797 39.03 13.85 -20.34
CA ASN A 797 39.14 14.50 -19.05
C ASN A 797 37.85 15.29 -18.74
N GLY A 798 37.49 15.36 -17.46
CA GLY A 798 36.32 16.09 -16.98
C GLY A 798 36.01 15.79 -15.51
N ASP A 799 35.01 16.49 -14.96
CA ASP A 799 34.59 16.34 -13.55
C ASP A 799 34.06 14.95 -13.21
N SER A 800 33.71 14.15 -14.24
CA SER A 800 33.23 12.78 -14.08
C SER A 800 34.35 11.73 -13.98
N VAL A 801 35.63 12.12 -14.06
CA VAL A 801 36.76 11.19 -13.85
C VAL A 801 36.79 10.71 -12.40
N LEU A 802 37.00 9.40 -12.20
CA LEU A 802 36.86 8.72 -10.91
C LEU A 802 37.82 9.22 -9.82
N ASP A 803 39.10 9.40 -10.13
CA ASP A 803 40.13 9.87 -9.19
C ASP A 803 40.56 11.31 -9.54
N ASP A 804 40.52 12.18 -8.54
CA ASP A 804 40.87 13.61 -8.67
C ASP A 804 42.28 13.85 -9.22
N ASN A 805 43.22 12.93 -8.97
CA ASN A 805 44.59 13.06 -9.49
C ASN A 805 44.62 12.98 -11.02
N PHE A 806 43.71 12.22 -11.63
CA PHE A 806 43.61 12.05 -13.07
C PHE A 806 42.84 13.20 -13.75
N ARG A 807 42.09 14.01 -12.99
CA ARG A 807 41.44 15.24 -13.49
C ARG A 807 42.45 16.31 -13.92
N ARG A 808 43.70 16.20 -13.46
CA ARG A 808 44.79 17.14 -13.79
C ARG A 808 45.55 16.76 -15.07
N LEU A 809 45.34 15.56 -15.61
CA LEU A 809 46.00 15.11 -16.83
C LEU A 809 45.38 15.79 -18.06
N ARG A 810 46.23 16.29 -18.97
CA ARG A 810 45.76 16.87 -20.24
C ARG A 810 45.35 15.76 -21.19
N GLU A 811 44.25 15.94 -21.91
CA GLU A 811 43.96 15.11 -23.08
C GLU A 811 45.06 15.25 -24.14
N HIS A 812 45.32 14.16 -24.88
CA HIS A 812 46.16 14.24 -26.07
C HIS A 812 45.51 15.17 -27.11
N THR A 813 46.32 16.04 -27.72
CA THR A 813 45.89 16.79 -28.91
C THR A 813 45.62 15.85 -30.08
N ASN A 814 44.93 16.33 -31.11
CA ASN A 814 44.70 15.54 -32.32
C ASN A 814 46.03 15.04 -32.92
N GLU A 815 47.03 15.90 -33.03
CA GLU A 815 48.36 15.52 -33.56
C GLU A 815 49.08 14.47 -32.69
N GLU A 816 49.05 14.61 -31.37
CA GLU A 816 49.66 13.64 -30.44
C GLU A 816 48.95 12.28 -30.52
N PHE A 817 47.62 12.28 -30.54
CA PHE A 817 46.81 11.07 -30.63
C PHE A 817 46.99 10.38 -31.98
N ASP A 818 46.93 11.12 -33.08
CA ASP A 818 47.11 10.57 -34.44
C ASP A 818 48.53 10.03 -34.62
N ARG A 819 49.55 10.66 -34.02
CA ARG A 819 50.92 10.13 -34.00
C ARG A 819 51.01 8.80 -33.26
N LEU A 820 50.41 8.67 -32.08
CA LEU A 820 50.38 7.41 -31.33
C LEU A 820 49.62 6.31 -32.08
N VAL A 821 48.48 6.65 -32.68
CA VAL A 821 47.71 5.72 -33.51
C VAL A 821 48.52 5.29 -34.73
N SER A 822 49.20 6.21 -35.42
CA SER A 822 50.04 5.91 -36.60
C SER A 822 51.26 5.04 -36.29
N GLN A 823 51.76 5.08 -35.06
CA GLN A 823 52.88 4.23 -34.62
C GLN A 823 52.45 2.78 -34.40
N VAL A 824 51.16 2.55 -34.12
CA VAL A 824 50.60 1.23 -33.80
C VAL A 824 49.74 0.69 -34.95
N ALA A 825 49.31 1.53 -35.89
CA ALA A 825 48.59 1.16 -37.12
C ALA A 825 49.45 0.27 -38.02
#